data_AF-A0A0E0KLJ2-F1
#
_entry.id   AF-A0A0E0KLJ2-F1
#
_cell.length_a   1.000
_cell.length_b   1.000
_cell.length_c   1.000
_cell.angle_alpha   90.00
_cell.angle_beta   90.00
_cell.angle_gamma   90.00
#
_symmetry.space_group_name_H-M   'P 1'
#
loop_
_entity.id
_entity.type
_entity.pdbx_description
1 polymer ?
#
loop_
_entity_poly.entity_id
_entity_poly.type
_entity_poly.pdbx_seq_one_letter_code
_entity_poly.pdbx_strand_id
1 'polypeptide(L)'
;MRRRGSLLLLAAAAAVVVVAAAEAAPASTLAGPSRPVTVPPRDRGHAVDLPDTDPRVQRRVKGWAPEQIAVALSAAPSSAWVSWITGDFQMGGDVKPLDPTAVASVVRYGLAADSLVHRATGDALVYSQLYPFEGLQNYTSGIIHHVRLQGLEPGTEYFYQCGDPAIPAAMSDVHAFRTMPAVGPRSYPGKIAIVGDLGLTYNTTSTVDHMVRNQPDLVLLLGDVSYANLYLTNGTGTDCYSCSFAKSTPIHETYQPRWDYWGRYMEPVTSRIPMMVVEGNHEIEEQIDNKTFASYSSRFAFPSTESGSFSPFYYSFDVGGIHFIMLAAYADYSKSGEQYKWLEKDLAKVDRSVTPWLIAGWHAPWYSTFKAHYREAECMRVAMEELLYSYAVDVVFTGHVHAYERSNRVFNYTLDPCGPVHISVGDGGNREKMATSYADEPGRCPDPLSTPDPFMGGDFCGFNFTSGPAAGSFCWDRQPDYSAYRESSFGHGILEVKNETHALWRWHRNQDLYGSVGDEIYIVREPDKCLIKSTLGGGGGGGRRGGSGAGMVGLAAYSPCSTAAGVPKNKESIMRHVVVQCGTSWDTPRTSTTNSSHAEPSAVPKAGTAPLVQVLKSTANQDVSCFHFPGHNRGKASPPSLSEIIGSRTFLHDLPELPELDDLFSPKGVILDAQKRAAELFGSFKTWFLVNGSTCGIQASVMATCSPGDYLIVPRNCHISVISALVLSGVMPKYIVPEYNSGWDIAGGITPSQVDKAVQELEEDSKKVGAVLVTSPTYHGICSNIQGIVSVCHLRGIPVIVDEAHGAHFRFHRNFPSSATEQGADLAVQSTHKVLCSLTQSSMLHMAGDLVDADKVSQCLQLLQSSSPSYLLLSSLDAARAQLSENAESFNEPVSMALETKHQLRTIPGISVLDLSSFLSDFPAIDPLRITLSASDLQLSGYEADVFLAEEHQIVSELVGTQAVTFAVNLGTRRHDVNRLVHSVKHLSEKYFSENGSSSRKENPASSPLDKFSIKLTPREAFFLKKRRVSIEDSLGEICGELICPYPPGILVLIPGEIVTQDSLSYLMNVRDNGIAISGAADGELKSIMVCNV
;
A
#
# COMPACT_ATOMS: atom_id res chain seq x y z
N MET A 1 -14.22 -44.14 46.59
CA MET A 1 -15.66 -43.85 46.80
C MET A 1 -15.84 -42.47 47.45
N ARG A 2 -17.07 -41.94 47.54
CA ARG A 2 -17.42 -40.55 47.91
C ARG A 2 -17.05 -40.11 49.35
N ARG A 3 -16.65 -38.83 49.50
CA ARG A 3 -17.22 -37.75 50.37
C ARG A 3 -16.48 -36.43 50.00
N ARG A 4 -17.13 -35.28 49.73
CA ARG A 4 -17.79 -34.30 50.65
C ARG A 4 -16.83 -33.83 51.76
N GLY A 5 -16.58 -32.54 52.04
CA GLY A 5 -17.03 -31.22 51.54
C GLY A 5 -16.20 -30.14 52.29
N SER A 6 -16.38 -28.81 52.24
CA SER A 6 -17.45 -27.95 51.69
C SER A 6 -16.91 -26.51 51.45
N LEU A 7 -17.81 -25.60 51.03
CA LEU A 7 -17.66 -24.16 50.72
C LEU A 7 -16.79 -23.30 51.69
N LEU A 8 -16.38 -22.14 51.13
CA LEU A 8 -15.96 -20.83 51.71
C LEU A 8 -14.52 -20.40 51.35
N LEU A 9 -14.35 -19.08 51.14
CA LEU A 9 -13.11 -18.37 50.81
C LEU A 9 -12.42 -18.73 49.47
N LEU A 10 -13.03 -18.36 48.34
CA LEU A 10 -12.32 -17.83 47.15
C LEU A 10 -13.26 -17.11 46.14
N ALA A 11 -14.21 -16.32 46.66
CA ALA A 11 -15.19 -15.56 45.88
C ALA A 11 -14.89 -14.06 45.85
N ALA A 12 -13.61 -13.68 45.71
CA ALA A 12 -13.16 -12.28 45.84
C ALA A 12 -11.85 -11.93 45.09
N ALA A 13 -11.55 -12.56 43.95
CA ALA A 13 -10.33 -12.24 43.16
C ALA A 13 -10.39 -12.65 41.67
N ALA A 14 -11.50 -12.42 40.96
CA ALA A 14 -11.60 -12.69 39.51
C ALA A 14 -12.55 -11.75 38.75
N ALA A 15 -12.83 -10.56 39.29
CA ALA A 15 -13.66 -9.54 38.66
C ALA A 15 -12.79 -8.40 38.09
N VAL A 16 -11.90 -8.73 37.15
CA VAL A 16 -11.05 -7.77 36.45
C VAL A 16 -11.24 -7.93 34.94
N VAL A 17 -12.20 -7.15 34.42
CA VAL A 17 -12.22 -6.60 33.06
C VAL A 17 -11.95 -7.59 31.92
N VAL A 18 -13.00 -8.29 31.49
CA VAL A 18 -13.13 -8.66 30.07
C VAL A 18 -13.58 -7.41 29.32
N VAL A 19 -12.64 -6.70 28.69
CA VAL A 19 -12.96 -5.75 27.61
C VAL A 19 -12.83 -6.52 26.31
N ALA A 20 -13.91 -6.52 25.52
CA ALA A 20 -13.86 -7.01 24.16
C ALA A 20 -13.00 -6.04 23.33
N ALA A 21 -12.00 -6.58 22.63
CA ALA A 21 -11.34 -5.87 21.55
C ALA A 21 -12.31 -5.81 20.34
N ALA A 22 -13.21 -4.84 20.38
CA ALA A 22 -13.64 -4.21 19.14
C ALA A 22 -12.40 -3.57 18.49
N GLU A 23 -12.37 -3.44 17.17
CA GLU A 23 -11.44 -2.52 16.53
C GLU A 23 -11.72 -1.12 17.09
N ALA A 24 -10.79 -0.62 17.90
CA ALA A 24 -10.98 0.63 18.60
C ALA A 24 -10.97 1.77 17.57
N ALA A 25 -12.02 2.57 17.55
CA ALA A 25 -12.04 3.79 16.75
C ALA A 25 -10.79 4.64 17.06
N PRO A 26 -10.18 5.32 16.07
CA PRO A 26 -8.94 6.05 16.26
C PRO A 26 -9.01 6.99 17.46
N ALA A 27 -7.92 7.06 18.23
CA ALA A 27 -7.84 7.91 19.41
C ALA A 27 -8.19 9.37 19.06
N SER A 28 -8.60 10.18 20.03
CA SER A 28 -8.93 11.59 19.77
C SER A 28 -8.38 12.52 20.84
N THR A 29 -7.94 13.71 20.42
CA THR A 29 -7.52 14.79 21.33
C THR A 29 -8.64 15.25 22.27
N LEU A 30 -9.91 14.96 21.94
CA LEU A 30 -11.06 15.24 22.80
C LEU A 30 -11.03 14.43 24.12
N ALA A 31 -10.31 13.30 24.16
CA ALA A 31 -10.08 12.53 25.38
C ALA A 31 -9.01 13.14 26.31
N GLY A 32 -8.36 14.24 25.89
CA GLY A 32 -7.17 14.80 26.53
C GLY A 32 -5.87 14.13 26.05
N PRO A 33 -4.75 14.37 26.76
CA PRO A 33 -3.44 13.84 26.36
C PRO A 33 -3.36 12.32 26.53
N SER A 34 -2.83 11.62 25.52
CA SER A 34 -2.46 10.21 25.64
C SER A 34 -1.17 10.06 26.44
N ARG A 35 -0.95 8.87 27.03
CA ARG A 35 0.36 8.55 27.60
C ARG A 35 1.43 8.52 26.50
N PRO A 36 2.67 8.94 26.77
CA PRO A 36 3.75 8.88 25.77
C PRO A 36 4.04 7.46 25.29
N VAL A 37 4.27 7.33 23.98
CA VAL A 37 4.69 6.10 23.30
C VAL A 37 6.00 6.34 22.56
N THR A 38 6.99 5.48 22.79
CA THR A 38 8.23 5.39 22.00
C THR A 38 8.23 4.04 21.28
N VAL A 39 8.35 4.02 19.96
CA VAL A 39 8.57 2.79 19.20
C VAL A 39 10.06 2.45 19.20
N PRO A 40 10.46 1.20 19.52
CA PRO A 40 11.87 0.81 19.50
C PRO A 40 12.50 1.00 18.10
N PRO A 41 13.64 1.73 17.99
CA PRO A 41 14.27 2.01 16.71
C PRO A 41 14.82 0.74 16.06
N ARG A 42 14.85 0.70 14.72
CA ARG A 42 15.37 -0.42 13.92
C ARG A 42 16.59 0.06 13.12
N ASP A 43 17.78 -0.44 13.47
CA ASP A 43 19.00 -0.15 12.72
C ASP A 43 18.96 -0.77 11.31
N ARG A 44 19.33 0.04 10.30
CA ARG A 44 19.24 -0.23 8.86
C ARG A 44 20.35 0.46 8.04
N GLY A 45 21.26 1.22 8.66
CA GLY A 45 22.21 2.08 7.94
C GLY A 45 21.58 3.33 7.31
N HIS A 46 22.34 3.99 6.44
CA HIS A 46 21.96 5.20 5.70
C HIS A 46 21.15 4.89 4.42
N ALA A 47 20.33 5.83 3.97
CA ALA A 47 19.64 5.73 2.69
C ALA A 47 20.58 6.07 1.52
N VAL A 48 20.45 5.35 0.40
CA VAL A 48 21.34 5.49 -0.76
C VAL A 48 20.71 6.41 -1.80
N ASP A 49 21.39 7.52 -2.13
CA ASP A 49 21.01 8.44 -3.20
C ASP A 49 20.79 7.74 -4.56
N LEU A 50 19.77 8.16 -5.31
CA LEU A 50 19.61 7.79 -6.72
C LEU A 50 20.80 8.34 -7.52
N PRO A 51 21.44 7.53 -8.38
CA PRO A 51 22.53 7.98 -9.22
C PRO A 51 22.04 8.86 -10.37
N ASP A 52 22.93 9.68 -10.92
CA ASP A 52 22.75 10.45 -12.16
C ASP A 52 22.40 9.57 -13.39
N THR A 53 22.75 8.29 -13.32
CA THR A 53 22.43 7.25 -14.30
C THR A 53 20.99 6.69 -14.18
N ASP A 54 20.20 7.08 -13.18
CA ASP A 54 18.79 6.66 -13.08
C ASP A 54 17.94 7.33 -14.19
N PRO A 55 17.20 6.57 -15.02
CA PRO A 55 16.46 7.13 -16.16
C PRO A 55 15.34 8.11 -15.75
N ARG A 56 14.98 8.18 -14.47
CA ARG A 56 14.00 9.14 -13.93
C ARG A 56 14.61 10.53 -13.72
N VAL A 57 15.91 10.61 -13.40
CA VAL A 57 16.62 11.88 -13.15
C VAL A 57 17.36 12.42 -14.38
N GLN A 58 17.54 11.58 -15.40
CA GLN A 58 18.11 11.98 -16.69
C GLN A 58 17.20 12.95 -17.45
N ARG A 59 17.80 13.74 -18.34
CA ARG A 59 17.06 14.68 -19.19
C ARG A 59 16.26 13.94 -20.26
N ARG A 60 14.94 13.90 -20.09
CA ARG A 60 14.00 13.18 -20.98
C ARG A 60 13.56 13.99 -22.21
N VAL A 61 13.79 15.31 -22.22
CA VAL A 61 13.38 16.24 -23.29
C VAL A 61 14.57 16.84 -24.08
N LYS A 62 14.32 17.61 -25.14
CA LYS A 62 15.35 18.18 -26.02
C LYS A 62 15.12 19.66 -26.31
N GLY A 63 16.20 20.42 -26.50
CA GLY A 63 16.13 21.85 -26.79
C GLY A 63 15.43 22.63 -25.68
N TRP A 64 14.47 23.46 -26.06
CA TRP A 64 13.66 24.32 -25.18
C TRP A 64 12.31 23.70 -24.78
N ALA A 65 12.11 22.40 -25.00
CA ALA A 65 10.95 21.69 -24.44
C ALA A 65 10.94 21.78 -22.89
N PRO A 66 9.78 22.00 -22.25
CA PRO A 66 9.64 22.02 -20.80
C PRO A 66 10.07 20.73 -20.10
N GLU A 67 10.64 20.88 -18.91
CA GLU A 67 10.91 19.82 -17.94
C GLU A 67 10.74 20.35 -16.51
N GLN A 68 10.73 19.44 -15.53
CA GLN A 68 10.57 19.78 -14.10
C GLN A 68 9.25 20.51 -13.84
N ILE A 69 8.19 20.10 -14.55
CA ILE A 69 6.89 20.77 -14.53
C ILE A 69 6.24 20.62 -13.15
N ALA A 70 5.87 21.74 -12.54
CA ALA A 70 5.32 21.81 -11.20
C ALA A 70 4.14 22.78 -11.10
N VAL A 71 3.09 22.37 -10.38
CA VAL A 71 1.93 23.18 -10.03
C VAL A 71 2.04 23.58 -8.55
N ALA A 72 1.73 24.84 -8.26
CA ALA A 72 1.61 25.37 -6.90
C ALA A 72 0.30 26.18 -6.74
N LEU A 73 -0.14 26.41 -5.50
CA LEU A 73 -1.34 27.19 -5.23
C LEU A 73 -1.04 28.70 -5.24
N SER A 74 -2.02 29.49 -5.66
CA SER A 74 -2.10 30.90 -5.27
C SER A 74 -2.78 31.01 -3.89
N ALA A 75 -2.82 32.19 -3.26
CA ALA A 75 -3.40 32.33 -1.91
C ALA A 75 -4.92 32.02 -1.83
N ALA A 76 -5.61 31.92 -2.97
CA ALA A 76 -7.03 31.57 -3.05
C ALA A 76 -7.29 30.53 -4.16
N PRO A 77 -8.23 29.58 -3.98
CA PRO A 77 -8.47 28.46 -4.91
C PRO A 77 -8.83 28.82 -6.36
N SER A 78 -9.22 30.06 -6.65
CA SER A 78 -9.54 30.55 -8.01
C SER A 78 -8.30 30.94 -8.84
N SER A 79 -7.10 30.58 -8.37
CA SER A 79 -5.84 30.85 -9.04
C SER A 79 -4.78 29.81 -8.63
N ALA A 80 -3.89 29.48 -9.55
CA ALA A 80 -2.79 28.54 -9.36
C ALA A 80 -1.56 29.01 -10.14
N TRP A 81 -0.39 28.48 -9.81
CA TRP A 81 0.86 28.71 -10.53
C TRP A 81 1.28 27.44 -11.26
N VAL A 82 1.77 27.59 -12.49
CA VAL A 82 2.43 26.54 -13.27
C VAL A 82 3.86 26.99 -13.52
N SER A 83 4.82 26.15 -13.15
CA SER A 83 6.25 26.39 -13.26
C SER A 83 6.93 25.26 -14.05
N TRP A 84 8.01 25.58 -14.75
CA TRP A 84 8.84 24.61 -15.47
C TRP A 84 10.21 25.20 -15.79
N ILE A 85 11.13 24.36 -16.26
CA ILE A 85 12.45 24.77 -16.76
C ILE A 85 12.56 24.47 -18.26
N THR A 86 13.26 25.31 -19.02
CA THR A 86 13.65 25.04 -20.42
C THR A 86 15.16 25.18 -20.62
N GLY A 87 15.70 24.38 -21.55
CA GLY A 87 17.15 24.20 -21.67
C GLY A 87 17.70 23.25 -20.60
N ASP A 88 18.98 22.89 -20.72
CA ASP A 88 19.69 22.10 -19.71
C ASP A 88 20.54 23.03 -18.84
N PHE A 89 20.90 22.57 -17.64
CA PHE A 89 21.83 23.31 -16.78
C PHE A 89 23.27 23.24 -17.31
N GLN A 90 24.14 24.10 -16.78
CA GLN A 90 25.59 24.03 -17.00
C GLN A 90 26.29 23.83 -15.67
N MET A 91 27.23 22.88 -15.62
CA MET A 91 28.01 22.54 -14.44
C MET A 91 29.50 22.48 -14.79
N GLY A 92 30.32 23.22 -14.05
CA GLY A 92 31.77 23.30 -14.22
C GLY A 92 32.25 24.28 -15.30
N GLY A 93 33.46 24.81 -15.09
CA GLY A 93 34.11 25.73 -16.02
C GLY A 93 33.51 27.14 -16.07
N ASP A 94 33.67 27.78 -17.23
CA ASP A 94 33.16 29.12 -17.56
C ASP A 94 31.66 29.05 -17.92
N VAL A 95 30.82 28.79 -16.91
CA VAL A 95 29.35 28.70 -17.05
C VAL A 95 28.74 30.04 -17.47
N LYS A 96 27.76 30.01 -18.37
CA LYS A 96 27.18 31.20 -19.00
C LYS A 96 25.68 31.24 -18.75
N PRO A 97 25.20 32.04 -17.79
CA PRO A 97 23.77 32.18 -17.51
C PRO A 97 23.00 32.47 -18.79
N LEU A 98 21.93 31.72 -19.01
CA LEU A 98 21.09 31.88 -20.20
C LEU A 98 20.32 33.20 -20.10
N ASP A 99 20.03 33.83 -21.24
CA ASP A 99 19.15 34.98 -21.29
C ASP A 99 17.69 34.50 -21.10
N PRO A 100 17.02 34.82 -19.96
CA PRO A 100 15.66 34.34 -19.72
C PRO A 100 14.64 34.97 -20.68
N THR A 101 14.98 36.05 -21.38
CA THR A 101 14.11 36.68 -22.39
C THR A 101 14.11 35.94 -23.73
N ALA A 102 14.97 34.94 -23.91
CA ALA A 102 15.09 34.16 -25.14
C ALA A 102 14.00 33.08 -25.35
N VAL A 103 13.22 32.76 -24.31
CA VAL A 103 12.13 31.76 -24.34
C VAL A 103 10.92 32.30 -23.57
N ALA A 104 9.74 32.35 -24.19
CA ALA A 104 8.57 32.96 -23.59
C ALA A 104 7.82 32.03 -22.61
N SER A 105 7.50 32.53 -21.40
CA SER A 105 6.67 31.83 -20.42
C SER A 105 5.18 31.88 -20.80
N VAL A 106 4.67 30.86 -21.49
CA VAL A 106 3.25 30.76 -21.88
C VAL A 106 2.61 29.50 -21.30
N VAL A 107 1.36 29.61 -20.85
CA VAL A 107 0.49 28.44 -20.57
C VAL A 107 -0.80 28.57 -21.37
N ARG A 108 -1.22 27.48 -22.02
CA ARG A 108 -2.57 27.31 -22.58
C ARG A 108 -3.34 26.34 -21.71
N TYR A 109 -4.60 26.63 -21.38
CA TYR A 109 -5.38 25.81 -20.44
C TYR A 109 -6.88 25.81 -20.75
N GLY A 110 -7.60 24.83 -20.21
CA GLY A 110 -9.05 24.68 -20.42
C GLY A 110 -9.66 23.51 -19.65
N LEU A 111 -10.98 23.35 -19.75
CA LEU A 111 -11.76 22.32 -19.06
C LEU A 111 -11.76 20.96 -19.78
N ALA A 112 -11.10 20.85 -20.93
CA ALA A 112 -10.91 19.61 -21.68
C ALA A 112 -9.56 19.63 -22.42
N ALA A 113 -8.93 18.46 -22.56
CA ALA A 113 -7.58 18.30 -23.12
C ALA A 113 -7.44 18.78 -24.57
N ASP A 114 -8.52 18.72 -25.36
CA ASP A 114 -8.61 19.17 -26.75
C ASP A 114 -9.02 20.66 -26.90
N SER A 115 -9.37 21.32 -25.78
CA SER A 115 -10.00 22.65 -25.75
C SER A 115 -9.26 23.62 -24.82
N LEU A 116 -7.95 23.76 -25.04
CA LEU A 116 -7.07 24.67 -24.29
C LEU A 116 -7.22 26.14 -24.75
N VAL A 117 -8.44 26.67 -24.60
CA VAL A 117 -8.86 27.98 -25.16
C VAL A 117 -8.38 29.20 -24.37
N HIS A 118 -8.02 29.03 -23.09
CA HIS A 118 -7.48 30.11 -22.26
C HIS A 118 -5.95 30.18 -22.41
N ARG A 119 -5.39 31.39 -22.27
CA ARG A 119 -3.94 31.63 -22.32
C ARG A 119 -3.52 32.53 -21.18
N ALA A 120 -2.47 32.15 -20.47
CA ALA A 120 -1.74 32.96 -19.51
C ALA A 120 -0.29 33.16 -19.97
N THR A 121 0.34 34.19 -19.43
CA THR A 121 1.78 34.47 -19.56
C THR A 121 2.31 34.94 -18.23
N GLY A 122 3.59 34.72 -17.98
CA GLY A 122 4.28 35.17 -16.79
C GLY A 122 5.75 35.44 -17.10
N ASP A 123 6.59 35.34 -16.08
CA ASP A 123 7.98 35.76 -16.13
C ASP A 123 8.94 34.58 -16.29
N ALA A 124 10.21 34.89 -16.58
CA ALA A 124 11.29 33.94 -16.74
C ALA A 124 12.56 34.46 -16.03
N LEU A 125 13.35 33.56 -15.46
CA LEU A 125 14.58 33.88 -14.73
C LEU A 125 15.61 32.75 -14.83
N VAL A 126 16.83 33.03 -14.40
CA VAL A 126 17.90 32.04 -14.21
C VAL A 126 18.57 32.30 -12.86
N TYR A 127 19.10 31.26 -12.23
CA TYR A 127 20.00 31.42 -11.09
C TYR A 127 21.34 30.72 -11.35
N SER A 128 22.34 31.14 -10.59
CA SER A 128 23.68 30.54 -10.61
C SER A 128 24.12 30.26 -9.19
N GLN A 129 24.96 29.23 -9.03
CA GLN A 129 25.65 28.94 -7.77
C GLN A 129 27.14 29.11 -8.05
N LEU A 130 27.73 30.16 -7.48
CA LEU A 130 29.06 30.64 -7.84
C LEU A 130 29.99 30.63 -6.63
N TYR A 131 31.15 30.01 -6.78
CA TYR A 131 32.12 29.82 -5.72
C TYR A 131 33.46 30.48 -6.09
N PRO A 132 33.91 31.55 -5.40
CA PRO A 132 35.11 32.32 -5.75
C PRO A 132 36.42 31.66 -5.28
N PHE A 133 36.49 30.32 -5.31
CA PHE A 133 37.59 29.54 -4.75
C PHE A 133 38.20 28.62 -5.81
N GLU A 134 39.54 28.53 -5.84
CA GLU A 134 40.25 27.69 -6.79
C GLU A 134 39.91 26.19 -6.59
N GLY A 135 39.55 25.51 -7.68
CA GLY A 135 39.19 24.09 -7.68
C GLY A 135 37.69 23.79 -7.50
N LEU A 136 36.88 24.74 -7.03
CA LEU A 136 35.43 24.58 -6.95
C LEU A 136 34.77 24.81 -8.32
N GLN A 137 33.63 24.16 -8.55
CA GLN A 137 32.88 24.25 -9.81
C GLN A 137 31.63 25.12 -9.67
N ASN A 138 31.43 26.00 -10.64
CA ASN A 138 30.24 26.85 -10.74
C ASN A 138 29.08 26.13 -11.45
N TYR A 139 27.86 26.58 -11.17
CA TYR A 139 26.62 26.11 -11.79
C TYR A 139 25.80 27.30 -12.32
N THR A 140 25.04 27.08 -13.41
CA THR A 140 23.89 27.93 -13.73
C THR A 140 22.74 27.11 -14.30
N SER A 141 21.51 27.50 -13.96
CA SER A 141 20.29 26.76 -14.31
C SER A 141 19.94 26.85 -15.80
N GLY A 142 19.01 25.99 -16.22
CA GLY A 142 18.14 26.29 -17.36
C GLY A 142 17.26 27.53 -17.08
N ILE A 143 16.53 28.01 -18.08
CA ILE A 143 15.58 29.12 -17.88
C ILE A 143 14.39 28.61 -17.10
N ILE A 144 14.11 29.18 -15.94
CA ILE A 144 12.99 28.84 -15.08
C ILE A 144 11.83 29.80 -15.38
N HIS A 145 10.63 29.26 -15.50
CA HIS A 145 9.42 29.99 -15.88
C HIS A 145 8.36 29.86 -14.79
N HIS A 146 7.65 30.95 -14.49
CA HIS A 146 6.50 30.94 -13.57
C HIS A 146 5.31 31.66 -14.21
N VAL A 147 4.18 30.95 -14.37
CA VAL A 147 2.95 31.51 -14.96
C VAL A 147 1.78 31.32 -14.02
N ARG A 148 1.16 32.43 -13.61
CA ARG A 148 -0.03 32.42 -12.78
C ARG A 148 -1.30 32.32 -13.63
N LEU A 149 -2.09 31.29 -13.38
CA LEU A 149 -3.43 31.09 -13.91
C LEU A 149 -4.45 31.79 -13.00
N GLN A 150 -5.44 32.48 -13.57
CA GLN A 150 -6.40 33.31 -12.84
C GLN A 150 -7.81 33.11 -13.37
N GLY A 151 -8.81 33.30 -12.51
CA GLY A 151 -10.23 33.08 -12.88
C GLY A 151 -10.58 31.60 -13.03
N LEU A 152 -9.87 30.73 -12.29
CA LEU A 152 -10.18 29.30 -12.25
C LEU A 152 -11.40 29.05 -11.36
N GLU A 153 -12.18 28.03 -11.69
CA GLU A 153 -13.22 27.50 -10.83
C GLU A 153 -12.60 26.63 -9.71
N PRO A 154 -12.98 26.78 -8.43
CA PRO A 154 -12.51 25.92 -7.35
C PRO A 154 -13.07 24.49 -7.40
N GLY A 155 -12.24 23.49 -7.10
CA GLY A 155 -12.59 22.06 -7.12
C GLY A 155 -12.63 21.44 -8.54
N THR A 156 -12.26 22.22 -9.56
CA THR A 156 -12.39 21.88 -10.98
C THR A 156 -11.05 21.40 -11.55
N GLU A 157 -11.11 20.43 -12.48
CA GLU A 157 -9.94 19.92 -13.20
C GLU A 157 -9.64 20.80 -14.41
N TYR A 158 -8.38 21.24 -14.54
CA TYR A 158 -7.89 22.04 -15.65
C TYR A 158 -6.77 21.31 -16.37
N PHE A 159 -6.97 21.11 -17.68
CA PHE A 159 -5.95 20.63 -18.60
C PHE A 159 -5.07 21.81 -19.04
N TYR A 160 -3.77 21.57 -19.23
CA TYR A 160 -2.84 22.62 -19.64
C TYR A 160 -1.64 22.12 -20.46
N GLN A 161 -1.04 23.02 -21.22
CA GLN A 161 0.31 22.90 -21.80
C GLN A 161 1.12 24.15 -21.45
N CYS A 162 2.38 23.99 -21.08
CA CYS A 162 3.33 25.07 -20.83
C CYS A 162 4.43 25.14 -21.90
N GLY A 163 5.22 26.22 -21.91
CA GLY A 163 6.36 26.41 -22.82
C GLY A 163 6.24 27.64 -23.73
N ASP A 164 6.98 27.64 -24.84
CA ASP A 164 6.96 28.72 -25.83
C ASP A 164 6.33 28.27 -27.18
N PRO A 165 5.13 28.77 -27.54
CA PRO A 165 4.47 28.40 -28.79
C PRO A 165 5.08 29.05 -30.05
N ALA A 166 6.08 29.94 -29.92
CA ALA A 166 6.83 30.49 -31.05
C ALA A 166 8.00 29.59 -31.47
N ILE A 167 8.49 28.72 -30.59
CA ILE A 167 9.62 27.83 -30.85
C ILE A 167 9.09 26.41 -31.18
N PRO A 168 9.44 25.82 -32.34
CA PRO A 168 8.99 24.47 -32.69
C PRO A 168 9.40 23.42 -31.64
N ALA A 169 8.43 22.60 -31.22
CA ALA A 169 8.58 21.58 -30.17
C ALA A 169 9.02 22.09 -28.78
N ALA A 170 8.81 23.38 -28.46
CA ALA A 170 9.05 23.95 -27.13
C ALA A 170 7.77 24.08 -26.27
N MET A 171 6.73 23.28 -26.55
CA MET A 171 5.54 23.14 -25.71
C MET A 171 5.53 21.75 -25.06
N SER A 172 5.02 21.64 -23.84
CA SER A 172 4.83 20.35 -23.14
C SER A 172 3.75 19.47 -23.82
N ASP A 173 3.69 18.20 -23.41
CA ASP A 173 2.46 17.40 -23.54
C ASP A 173 1.31 18.03 -22.72
N VAL A 174 0.09 17.50 -22.86
CA VAL A 174 -1.07 17.96 -22.08
C VAL A 174 -1.05 17.33 -20.69
N HIS A 175 -0.85 18.17 -19.66
CA HIS A 175 -0.98 17.80 -18.25
C HIS A 175 -2.36 18.23 -17.72
N ALA A 176 -2.73 17.79 -16.52
CA ALA A 176 -3.95 18.21 -15.84
C ALA A 176 -3.76 18.22 -14.32
N PHE A 177 -4.36 19.21 -13.66
CA PHE A 177 -4.42 19.31 -12.20
C PHE A 177 -5.81 19.73 -11.73
N ARG A 178 -6.14 19.50 -10.46
CA ARG A 178 -7.40 19.98 -9.84
C ARG A 178 -7.13 21.17 -8.94
N THR A 179 -7.94 22.22 -9.06
CA THR A 179 -7.92 23.36 -8.13
C THR A 179 -8.46 22.95 -6.76
N MET A 180 -7.98 23.61 -5.70
CA MET A 180 -8.52 23.39 -4.36
C MET A 180 -10.03 23.71 -4.31
N PRO A 181 -10.80 23.07 -3.43
CA PRO A 181 -12.24 23.33 -3.34
C PRO A 181 -12.52 24.73 -2.78
N ALA A 182 -13.72 25.25 -3.05
CA ALA A 182 -14.12 26.61 -2.67
C ALA A 182 -14.01 26.84 -1.16
N VAL A 183 -13.59 28.04 -0.74
CA VAL A 183 -13.38 28.37 0.68
C VAL A 183 -14.68 28.29 1.47
N GLY A 184 -14.70 27.58 2.60
CA GLY A 184 -15.87 27.47 3.48
C GLY A 184 -15.86 26.30 4.47
N PRO A 185 -16.62 26.37 5.57
CA PRO A 185 -16.49 25.50 6.77
C PRO A 185 -16.86 24.02 6.58
N ARG A 186 -17.27 23.61 5.38
CA ARG A 186 -17.70 22.24 5.02
C ARG A 186 -17.17 21.79 3.66
N SER A 187 -16.18 22.52 3.15
CA SER A 187 -15.55 22.31 1.85
C SER A 187 -14.08 22.07 2.11
N TYR A 188 -13.58 20.87 1.81
CA TYR A 188 -12.24 20.43 2.19
C TYR A 188 -11.66 19.54 1.08
N PRO A 189 -10.33 19.55 0.85
CA PRO A 189 -9.69 18.51 0.05
C PRO A 189 -9.92 17.15 0.73
N GLY A 190 -9.97 16.08 -0.06
CA GLY A 190 -10.13 14.73 0.47
C GLY A 190 -8.92 14.31 1.30
N LYS A 191 -7.71 14.61 0.79
CA LYS A 191 -6.42 14.32 1.43
C LYS A 191 -5.38 15.39 1.14
N ILE A 192 -4.68 15.83 2.18
CA ILE A 192 -3.44 16.59 2.08
C ILE A 192 -2.30 15.66 2.50
N ALA A 193 -1.23 15.58 1.71
CA ALA A 193 0.00 14.89 2.10
C ALA A 193 0.98 15.87 2.73
N ILE A 194 1.70 15.43 3.76
CA ILE A 194 2.71 16.22 4.47
C ILE A 194 4.00 15.40 4.55
N VAL A 195 5.11 16.01 4.12
CA VAL A 195 6.47 15.47 4.18
C VAL A 195 7.46 16.61 4.46
N GLY A 196 8.60 16.32 5.04
CA GLY A 196 9.81 17.14 4.98
C GLY A 196 10.99 16.29 4.51
N ASP A 197 12.17 16.89 4.31
CA ASP A 197 13.44 16.17 4.49
C ASP A 197 13.61 14.99 3.51
N LEU A 198 13.15 15.18 2.27
CA LEU A 198 13.00 14.13 1.27
C LEU A 198 14.36 13.65 0.74
N GLY A 199 15.23 14.57 0.32
CA GLY A 199 16.41 14.23 -0.48
C GLY A 199 16.03 13.53 -1.79
N LEU A 200 16.91 12.68 -2.30
CA LEU A 200 16.66 11.93 -3.53
C LEU A 200 17.31 10.54 -3.50
N THR A 201 16.84 9.70 -2.58
CA THR A 201 17.31 8.33 -2.32
C THR A 201 16.28 7.28 -2.74
N TYR A 202 16.66 6.00 -2.75
CA TYR A 202 15.69 4.91 -2.88
C TYR A 202 14.62 4.94 -1.77
N ASN A 203 14.97 5.38 -0.55
CA ASN A 203 14.00 5.56 0.54
C ASN A 203 13.03 6.70 0.26
N THR A 204 13.49 7.82 -0.31
CA THR A 204 12.62 8.89 -0.83
C THR A 204 11.64 8.35 -1.86
N THR A 205 12.07 7.46 -2.76
CA THR A 205 11.15 6.86 -3.73
C THR A 205 10.07 5.99 -3.08
N SER A 206 10.37 5.34 -1.95
CA SER A 206 9.37 4.63 -1.15
C SER A 206 8.36 5.59 -0.51
N THR A 207 8.82 6.72 0.03
CA THR A 207 7.97 7.79 0.60
C THR A 207 7.02 8.35 -0.44
N VAL A 208 7.54 8.69 -1.62
CA VAL A 208 6.75 9.29 -2.71
C VAL A 208 5.79 8.26 -3.32
N ASP A 209 6.18 6.99 -3.48
CA ASP A 209 5.26 5.94 -3.92
C ASP A 209 4.13 5.68 -2.90
N HIS A 210 4.44 5.70 -1.59
CA HIS A 210 3.44 5.61 -0.51
C HIS A 210 2.48 6.81 -0.51
N MET A 211 3.01 8.02 -0.72
CA MET A 211 2.25 9.26 -0.82
C MET A 211 1.32 9.26 -2.05
N VAL A 212 1.84 8.96 -3.25
CA VAL A 212 1.08 8.98 -4.51
C VAL A 212 -0.03 7.94 -4.50
N ARG A 213 0.21 6.73 -3.97
CA ARG A 213 -0.83 5.70 -3.81
C ARG A 213 -1.95 6.11 -2.86
N ASN A 214 -1.67 7.01 -1.93
CA ASN A 214 -2.69 7.60 -1.07
C ASN A 214 -3.61 8.60 -1.80
N GLN A 215 -3.23 9.10 -2.97
CA GLN A 215 -3.98 10.05 -3.80
C GLN A 215 -4.30 11.38 -3.07
N PRO A 216 -3.29 12.19 -2.70
CA PRO A 216 -3.51 13.52 -2.13
C PRO A 216 -3.96 14.52 -3.20
N ASP A 217 -4.81 15.47 -2.80
CA ASP A 217 -5.18 16.64 -3.60
C ASP A 217 -4.08 17.72 -3.56
N LEU A 218 -3.24 17.71 -2.51
CA LEU A 218 -2.24 18.73 -2.19
C LEU A 218 -1.04 18.08 -1.46
N VAL A 219 0.17 18.50 -1.78
CA VAL A 219 1.40 18.13 -1.05
C VAL A 219 1.97 19.36 -0.33
N LEU A 220 2.31 19.21 0.95
CA LEU A 220 3.12 20.16 1.70
C LEU A 220 4.53 19.56 1.91
N LEU A 221 5.56 20.31 1.53
CA LEU A 221 6.97 19.97 1.68
C LEU A 221 7.65 20.94 2.64
N LEU A 222 8.08 20.43 3.79
CA LEU A 222 8.48 21.21 4.97
C LEU A 222 9.99 21.40 5.06
N GLY A 223 10.59 21.96 4.01
CA GLY A 223 12.03 22.16 3.88
C GLY A 223 12.81 20.90 3.56
N ASP A 224 14.11 21.10 3.35
CA ASP A 224 15.12 20.10 3.08
C ASP A 224 14.76 19.20 1.89
N VAL A 225 14.76 19.82 0.72
CA VAL A 225 14.19 19.25 -0.51
C VAL A 225 15.14 18.26 -1.18
N SER A 226 16.33 18.73 -1.57
CA SER A 226 17.22 18.00 -2.50
C SER A 226 18.51 17.46 -1.86
N TYR A 227 18.92 18.02 -0.72
CA TYR A 227 20.22 17.79 -0.08
C TYR A 227 21.42 17.98 -1.04
N ALA A 228 21.33 18.91 -2.01
CA ALA A 228 22.44 19.26 -2.91
C ALA A 228 23.69 19.72 -2.16
N ASN A 229 23.53 20.29 -0.96
CA ASN A 229 24.60 20.67 -0.02
C ASN A 229 25.26 19.50 0.73
N LEU A 230 24.87 18.24 0.50
CA LEU A 230 25.60 17.06 0.97
C LEU A 230 26.66 16.58 -0.04
N TYR A 231 26.91 17.39 -1.07
CA TYR A 231 27.87 17.11 -2.12
C TYR A 231 28.84 18.27 -2.33
N LEU A 232 30.10 17.94 -2.58
CA LEU A 232 31.07 18.88 -3.13
C LEU A 232 30.65 19.30 -4.55
N THR A 233 31.09 20.48 -4.97
CA THR A 233 30.87 21.01 -6.32
C THR A 233 31.38 20.09 -7.44
N ASN A 234 32.28 19.16 -7.14
CA ASN A 234 32.77 18.14 -8.08
C ASN A 234 31.89 16.86 -8.19
N GLY A 235 30.79 16.75 -7.45
CA GLY A 235 29.88 15.60 -7.44
C GLY A 235 30.20 14.53 -6.38
N THR A 236 31.17 14.76 -5.48
CA THR A 236 31.46 13.83 -4.37
C THR A 236 30.49 14.05 -3.20
N GLY A 237 29.62 13.08 -2.92
CA GLY A 237 28.64 13.13 -1.83
C GLY A 237 29.12 12.56 -0.49
N THR A 238 28.44 12.92 0.60
CA THR A 238 28.60 12.34 1.95
C THR A 238 27.27 12.27 2.70
N ASP A 239 27.17 11.39 3.69
CA ASP A 239 25.98 11.24 4.56
C ASP A 239 25.99 12.20 5.77
N CYS A 240 27.00 13.07 5.87
CA CYS A 240 27.12 14.13 6.88
C CYS A 240 28.22 15.14 6.48
N TYR A 241 27.84 16.33 5.99
CA TYR A 241 28.81 17.33 5.50
C TYR A 241 29.77 17.81 6.61
N SER A 242 29.24 18.04 7.82
CA SER A 242 30.02 18.46 8.98
C SER A 242 31.01 17.40 9.48
N CYS A 243 30.75 16.12 9.18
CA CYS A 243 31.64 15.01 9.50
C CYS A 243 32.81 14.87 8.50
N SER A 244 32.56 15.13 7.21
CA SER A 244 33.52 14.85 6.13
C SER A 244 34.26 16.07 5.58
N PHE A 245 33.59 17.20 5.42
CA PHE A 245 34.02 18.28 4.51
C PHE A 245 34.18 19.64 5.18
N ALA A 246 33.48 19.93 6.29
CA ALA A 246 33.51 21.25 6.97
C ALA A 246 34.86 21.67 7.60
N LYS A 247 35.94 20.90 7.41
CA LYS A 247 37.33 21.24 7.80
C LYS A 247 38.32 21.23 6.64
N SER A 248 37.88 20.86 5.45
CA SER A 248 38.70 20.64 4.25
C SER A 248 38.19 21.39 3.02
N THR A 249 37.00 22.00 3.10
CA THR A 249 36.40 22.87 2.08
C THR A 249 36.44 24.34 2.53
N PRO A 250 36.48 25.31 1.60
CA PRO A 250 36.55 26.74 1.96
C PRO A 250 35.20 27.34 2.37
N ILE A 251 34.10 26.63 2.08
CA ILE A 251 32.70 27.00 2.31
C ILE A 251 31.87 25.71 2.38
N HIS A 252 30.58 25.78 2.75
CA HIS A 252 29.65 24.68 2.54
C HIS A 252 29.30 24.58 1.04
N GLU A 253 29.86 23.60 0.35
CA GLU A 253 29.66 23.38 -1.09
C GLU A 253 28.29 22.78 -1.43
N THR A 254 27.88 22.88 -2.69
CA THR A 254 26.67 22.21 -3.21
C THR A 254 26.92 21.59 -4.58
N TYR A 255 26.27 20.46 -4.88
CA TYR A 255 26.14 19.93 -6.24
C TYR A 255 24.73 20.18 -6.77
N GLN A 256 24.51 21.40 -7.25
CA GLN A 256 23.23 21.90 -7.75
C GLN A 256 22.45 20.97 -8.70
N PRO A 257 23.06 20.14 -9.57
CA PRO A 257 22.31 19.16 -10.37
C PRO A 257 21.43 18.19 -9.57
N ARG A 258 21.66 17.97 -8.25
CA ARG A 258 20.71 17.23 -7.41
C ARG A 258 19.31 17.86 -7.41
N TRP A 259 19.18 19.18 -7.51
CA TRP A 259 17.90 19.87 -7.68
C TRP A 259 17.22 19.52 -9.01
N ASP A 260 17.98 19.50 -10.11
CA ASP A 260 17.43 19.16 -11.43
C ASP A 260 17.03 17.69 -11.51
N TYR A 261 17.82 16.80 -10.89
CA TYR A 261 17.49 15.40 -10.72
C TYR A 261 16.20 15.22 -9.90
N TRP A 262 16.04 15.98 -8.81
CA TRP A 262 14.86 15.96 -7.95
C TRP A 262 13.62 16.44 -8.70
N GLY A 263 13.70 17.58 -9.40
CA GLY A 263 12.61 18.11 -10.22
C GLY A 263 12.20 17.15 -11.35
N ARG A 264 13.17 16.52 -12.02
CA ARG A 264 12.93 15.50 -13.07
C ARG A 264 12.30 14.22 -12.51
N TYR A 265 12.64 13.83 -11.29
CA TYR A 265 12.02 12.70 -10.60
C TYR A 265 10.59 13.01 -10.12
N MET A 266 10.35 14.22 -9.58
CA MET A 266 9.07 14.63 -8.98
C MET A 266 8.01 15.10 -9.99
N GLU A 267 8.40 15.49 -11.20
CA GLU A 267 7.50 15.92 -12.29
C GLU A 267 6.22 15.09 -12.49
N PRO A 268 6.21 13.74 -12.42
CA PRO A 268 4.99 12.93 -12.55
C PRO A 268 3.95 13.20 -11.44
N VAL A 269 4.41 13.70 -10.28
CA VAL A 269 3.60 14.15 -9.15
C VAL A 269 3.28 15.63 -9.31
N THR A 270 4.30 16.49 -9.39
CA THR A 270 4.16 17.95 -9.31
C THR A 270 3.43 18.56 -10.50
N SER A 271 3.47 17.93 -11.68
CA SER A 271 2.70 18.40 -12.84
C SER A 271 1.19 18.12 -12.74
N ARG A 272 0.74 17.41 -11.70
CA ARG A 272 -0.66 16.96 -11.50
C ARG A 272 -1.24 17.34 -10.15
N ILE A 273 -0.43 17.28 -9.10
CA ILE A 273 -0.83 17.55 -7.71
C ILE A 273 -0.11 18.83 -7.27
N PRO A 274 -0.84 19.91 -6.91
CA PRO A 274 -0.23 21.10 -6.37
C PRO A 274 0.67 20.81 -5.16
N MET A 275 1.86 21.42 -5.14
CA MET A 275 2.85 21.27 -4.09
C MET A 275 3.26 22.64 -3.54
N MET A 276 3.27 22.76 -2.21
CA MET A 276 3.70 23.96 -1.49
C MET A 276 4.97 23.65 -0.70
N VAL A 277 5.99 24.51 -0.82
CA VAL A 277 7.32 24.29 -0.24
C VAL A 277 7.68 25.47 0.65
N VAL A 278 8.20 25.20 1.84
CA VAL A 278 8.85 26.19 2.73
C VAL A 278 10.33 25.82 2.87
N GLU A 279 11.21 26.74 3.26
CA GLU A 279 12.66 26.47 3.31
C GLU A 279 13.10 25.68 4.56
N GLY A 280 14.06 24.77 4.39
CA GLY A 280 14.84 24.17 5.47
C GLY A 280 16.28 24.68 5.49
N ASN A 281 17.12 24.16 6.40
CA ASN A 281 18.52 24.57 6.46
C ASN A 281 19.35 24.06 5.26
N HIS A 282 18.94 22.98 4.59
CA HIS A 282 19.65 22.51 3.40
C HIS A 282 19.40 23.40 2.17
N GLU A 283 18.37 24.26 2.19
CA GLU A 283 18.16 25.31 1.18
C GLU A 283 19.02 26.57 1.40
N ILE A 284 19.72 26.74 2.53
CA ILE A 284 20.55 27.93 2.80
C ILE A 284 21.58 28.14 1.67
N GLU A 285 22.28 27.06 1.27
CA GLU A 285 23.17 27.00 0.09
C GLU A 285 24.06 28.25 -0.12
N GLU A 286 24.83 28.65 0.89
CA GLU A 286 25.68 29.85 0.83
C GLU A 286 26.68 29.82 -0.34
N GLN A 287 26.81 30.96 -1.02
CA GLN A 287 27.71 31.15 -2.17
C GLN A 287 28.33 32.57 -2.18
N ILE A 288 28.85 33.01 -3.33
CA ILE A 288 29.44 34.33 -3.51
C ILE A 288 28.54 35.48 -2.99
N ASP A 289 29.17 36.52 -2.46
CA ASP A 289 28.53 37.70 -1.86
C ASP A 289 27.57 37.37 -0.69
N ASN A 290 27.77 36.23 -0.01
CA ASN A 290 26.91 35.72 1.07
C ASN A 290 25.45 35.54 0.64
N LYS A 291 25.21 35.25 -0.66
CA LYS A 291 23.87 34.91 -1.16
C LYS A 291 23.48 33.51 -0.69
N THR A 292 22.23 33.38 -0.30
CA THR A 292 21.60 32.15 0.22
C THR A 292 20.26 31.90 -0.50
N PHE A 293 19.71 30.69 -0.38
CA PHE A 293 18.39 30.30 -0.91
C PHE A 293 18.18 30.53 -2.41
N ALA A 294 19.26 30.61 -3.19
CA ALA A 294 19.20 30.97 -4.61
C ALA A 294 18.44 29.93 -5.45
N SER A 295 18.59 28.65 -5.14
CA SER A 295 17.87 27.53 -5.77
C SER A 295 16.39 27.54 -5.39
N TYR A 296 16.09 27.47 -4.09
CA TYR A 296 14.74 27.49 -3.51
C TYR A 296 13.90 28.66 -4.05
N SER A 297 14.41 29.88 -3.91
CA SER A 297 13.69 31.12 -4.27
C SER A 297 13.47 31.28 -5.78
N SER A 298 14.17 30.48 -6.60
CA SER A 298 14.13 30.55 -8.06
C SER A 298 13.38 29.38 -8.71
N ARG A 299 13.23 28.25 -8.02
CA ARG A 299 12.64 27.01 -8.59
C ARG A 299 11.16 26.86 -8.34
N PHE A 300 10.66 27.36 -7.20
CA PHE A 300 9.26 27.20 -6.81
C PHE A 300 8.47 28.51 -6.96
N ALA A 301 7.17 28.37 -7.23
CA ALA A 301 6.25 29.51 -7.21
C ALA A 301 5.51 29.57 -5.88
N PHE A 302 5.51 30.74 -5.25
CA PHE A 302 4.94 30.98 -3.92
C PHE A 302 3.86 32.06 -3.99
N PRO A 303 2.78 31.98 -3.19
CA PRO A 303 1.71 32.99 -3.14
C PRO A 303 2.10 34.24 -2.33
N SER A 304 3.37 34.65 -2.38
CA SER A 304 3.96 35.71 -1.56
C SER A 304 3.37 37.09 -1.82
N THR A 305 3.01 37.37 -3.07
CA THR A 305 2.35 38.64 -3.44
C THR A 305 0.88 38.63 -3.05
N GLU A 306 0.23 37.47 -3.16
CA GLU A 306 -1.20 37.31 -2.88
C GLU A 306 -1.55 37.29 -1.39
N SER A 307 -0.73 36.63 -0.56
CA SER A 307 -0.80 36.70 0.90
C SER A 307 -0.30 38.03 1.47
N GLY A 308 0.45 38.79 0.67
CA GLY A 308 1.06 40.06 1.06
C GLY A 308 2.24 39.91 2.00
N SER A 309 2.94 38.77 1.97
CA SER A 309 4.22 38.58 2.68
C SER A 309 5.39 39.20 1.92
N PHE A 310 5.32 39.21 0.59
CA PHE A 310 6.40 39.60 -0.33
C PHE A 310 7.72 38.84 -0.10
N SER A 311 7.64 37.64 0.48
CA SER A 311 8.77 36.77 0.83
C SER A 311 8.55 35.34 0.30
N PRO A 312 9.55 34.67 -0.31
CA PRO A 312 9.43 33.26 -0.67
C PRO A 312 9.48 32.32 0.55
N PHE A 313 9.99 32.80 1.70
CA PHE A 313 10.21 31.99 2.91
C PHE A 313 8.95 31.84 3.77
N TYR A 314 8.01 32.79 3.68
CA TYR A 314 6.77 32.74 4.47
C TYR A 314 5.62 33.34 3.69
N TYR A 315 4.45 32.70 3.76
CA TYR A 315 3.25 33.05 2.99
C TYR A 315 2.03 32.28 3.52
N SER A 316 0.83 32.66 3.09
CA SER A 316 -0.42 31.97 3.46
C SER A 316 -1.33 31.70 2.26
N PHE A 317 -2.23 30.74 2.41
CA PHE A 317 -3.18 30.32 1.37
C PHE A 317 -4.40 29.58 1.94
N ASP A 318 -5.57 29.79 1.33
CA ASP A 318 -6.81 29.11 1.70
C ASP A 318 -7.03 27.83 0.88
N VAL A 319 -7.38 26.74 1.57
CA VAL A 319 -7.63 25.41 0.99
C VAL A 319 -8.97 24.88 1.54
N GLY A 320 -10.06 25.19 0.85
CA GLY A 320 -11.40 24.96 1.40
C GLY A 320 -11.58 25.72 2.72
N GLY A 321 -12.11 25.08 3.76
CA GLY A 321 -12.26 25.65 5.10
C GLY A 321 -10.99 25.60 5.97
N ILE A 322 -9.80 25.59 5.36
CA ILE A 322 -8.49 25.60 6.01
C ILE A 322 -7.73 26.85 5.57
N HIS A 323 -7.21 27.62 6.52
CA HIS A 323 -6.20 28.64 6.29
C HIS A 323 -4.83 28.06 6.65
N PHE A 324 -3.93 27.99 5.67
CA PHE A 324 -2.55 27.55 5.85
C PHE A 324 -1.60 28.74 5.97
N ILE A 325 -0.67 28.67 6.92
CA ILE A 325 0.42 29.63 7.11
C ILE A 325 1.75 28.87 7.06
N MET A 326 2.57 29.15 6.04
CA MET A 326 3.96 28.70 6.00
C MET A 326 4.83 29.76 6.66
N LEU A 327 5.63 29.37 7.65
CA LEU A 327 6.55 30.25 8.38
C LEU A 327 8.01 29.88 8.10
N ALA A 328 8.84 30.91 8.01
CA ALA A 328 10.27 30.78 7.80
C ALA A 328 10.97 30.56 9.13
N ALA A 329 11.64 29.42 9.26
CA ALA A 329 12.56 29.16 10.36
C ALA A 329 13.91 29.88 10.14
N TYR A 330 14.26 30.16 8.88
CA TYR A 330 15.56 30.74 8.48
C TYR A 330 15.46 32.17 7.93
N ALA A 331 14.41 32.91 8.35
CA ALA A 331 14.30 34.35 8.19
C ALA A 331 13.81 35.00 9.50
N ASP A 332 14.08 36.30 9.70
CA ASP A 332 13.82 37.02 10.96
C ASP A 332 12.38 36.84 11.47
N TYR A 333 12.24 35.97 12.48
CA TYR A 333 11.00 35.65 13.19
C TYR A 333 10.82 36.48 14.48
N SER A 334 11.70 37.43 14.79
CA SER A 334 11.61 38.24 16.00
C SER A 334 10.30 39.03 16.07
N LYS A 335 9.82 39.35 17.28
CA LYS A 335 8.62 40.21 17.47
C LYS A 335 8.77 41.63 16.87
N SER A 336 9.97 41.98 16.40
CA SER A 336 10.32 43.21 15.68
C SER A 336 10.51 43.03 14.17
N GLY A 337 10.54 41.80 13.65
CA GLY A 337 10.82 41.47 12.25
C GLY A 337 9.62 41.68 11.32
N GLU A 338 9.85 41.66 10.00
CA GLU A 338 8.76 41.78 9.02
C GLU A 338 7.88 40.51 8.95
N GLN A 339 8.46 39.32 9.17
CA GLN A 339 7.68 38.07 9.22
C GLN A 339 6.61 38.14 10.32
N TYR A 340 6.98 38.55 11.53
CA TYR A 340 6.05 38.67 12.65
C TYR A 340 4.96 39.72 12.38
N LYS A 341 5.34 40.90 11.86
CA LYS A 341 4.38 41.95 11.45
C LYS A 341 3.48 41.55 10.29
N TRP A 342 3.89 40.60 9.45
CA TRP A 342 3.01 40.01 8.43
C TRP A 342 2.06 39.01 9.09
N LEU A 343 2.57 38.07 9.89
CA LEU A 343 1.81 37.05 10.62
C LEU A 343 0.70 37.65 11.51
N GLU A 344 0.98 38.73 12.24
CA GLU A 344 -0.03 39.48 13.01
C GLU A 344 -1.18 40.01 12.14
N LYS A 345 -0.85 40.56 10.96
CA LYS A 345 -1.83 41.08 10.00
C LYS A 345 -2.58 39.96 9.27
N ASP A 346 -1.96 38.80 9.14
CA ASP A 346 -2.51 37.66 8.42
C ASP A 346 -3.54 36.93 9.27
N LEU A 347 -3.16 36.55 10.49
CA LEU A 347 -4.04 36.00 11.52
C LEU A 347 -5.25 36.92 11.78
N ALA A 348 -5.05 38.24 11.80
CA ALA A 348 -6.12 39.22 11.98
C ALA A 348 -7.16 39.27 10.84
N LYS A 349 -6.91 38.64 9.68
CA LYS A 349 -7.89 38.48 8.58
C LYS A 349 -8.72 37.19 8.71
N VAL A 350 -8.25 36.20 9.48
CA VAL A 350 -8.80 34.82 9.45
C VAL A 350 -10.17 34.76 10.13
N ASP A 351 -11.24 34.75 9.32
CA ASP A 351 -12.59 34.45 9.80
C ASP A 351 -12.75 32.94 10.02
N ARG A 352 -12.67 32.50 11.27
CA ARG A 352 -12.82 31.10 11.68
C ARG A 352 -14.24 30.52 11.49
N SER A 353 -15.20 31.29 10.95
CA SER A 353 -16.48 30.79 10.42
C SER A 353 -16.41 30.45 8.92
N VAL A 354 -15.43 30.99 8.20
CA VAL A 354 -15.15 30.75 6.78
C VAL A 354 -14.04 29.70 6.62
N THR A 355 -12.93 29.86 7.36
CA THR A 355 -11.84 28.89 7.48
C THR A 355 -11.71 28.41 8.93
N PRO A 356 -12.55 27.45 9.38
CA PRO A 356 -12.48 26.93 10.76
C PRO A 356 -11.11 26.38 11.16
N TRP A 357 -10.40 25.75 10.23
CA TRP A 357 -9.07 25.21 10.48
C TRP A 357 -8.00 26.25 10.22
N LEU A 358 -7.13 26.44 11.20
CA LEU A 358 -5.94 27.29 11.11
C LEU A 358 -4.73 26.39 11.37
N ILE A 359 -3.92 26.16 10.33
CA ILE A 359 -2.81 25.20 10.36
C ILE A 359 -1.53 25.91 9.93
N ALA A 360 -0.44 25.68 10.67
CA ALA A 360 0.87 26.23 10.33
C ALA A 360 1.84 25.12 9.88
N GLY A 361 2.79 25.49 9.01
CA GLY A 361 3.90 24.65 8.59
C GLY A 361 5.21 25.44 8.59
N TRP A 362 6.30 24.84 9.05
CA TRP A 362 7.67 25.35 8.93
C TRP A 362 8.65 24.19 9.03
N HIS A 363 9.97 24.42 8.93
CA HIS A 363 10.93 23.32 9.00
C HIS A 363 11.22 22.87 10.45
N ALA A 364 11.89 23.69 11.27
CA ALA A 364 12.44 23.26 12.57
C ALA A 364 11.42 23.06 13.72
N PRO A 365 11.32 21.87 14.35
CA PRO A 365 10.34 21.58 15.40
C PRO A 365 10.65 22.20 16.78
N TRP A 366 9.65 22.84 17.36
CA TRP A 366 9.70 23.42 18.72
C TRP A 366 9.63 22.36 19.84
N TYR A 367 9.01 21.21 19.55
CA TYR A 367 8.62 20.20 20.55
C TYR A 367 9.18 18.79 20.29
N SER A 368 10.20 18.66 19.44
CA SER A 368 10.94 17.40 19.29
C SER A 368 11.57 16.95 20.62
N THR A 369 11.58 15.66 20.87
CA THR A 369 12.22 15.01 22.04
C THR A 369 13.42 14.15 21.65
N PHE A 370 13.75 14.07 20.36
CA PHE A 370 14.99 13.52 19.87
C PHE A 370 16.19 14.38 20.31
N LYS A 371 17.39 13.77 20.40
CA LYS A 371 18.63 14.48 20.71
C LYS A 371 19.10 15.36 19.53
N ALA A 372 18.77 14.98 18.30
CA ALA A 372 18.99 15.82 17.13
C ALA A 372 18.07 17.04 17.21
N HIS A 373 18.64 18.24 17.03
CA HIS A 373 17.93 19.52 17.01
C HIS A 373 17.07 19.81 18.26
N TYR A 374 17.46 19.24 19.41
CA TYR A 374 16.71 19.35 20.66
C TYR A 374 16.64 20.81 21.16
N ARG A 375 15.45 21.42 21.08
CA ARG A 375 15.19 22.84 21.42
C ARG A 375 16.05 23.82 20.61
N GLU A 376 16.39 23.48 19.38
CA GLU A 376 17.19 24.30 18.48
C GLU A 376 16.45 25.57 18.03
N ALA A 377 15.19 25.42 17.63
CA ALA A 377 14.29 26.52 17.26
C ALA A 377 13.58 27.20 18.46
N GLU A 378 14.13 27.11 19.68
CA GLU A 378 13.50 27.63 20.90
C GLU A 378 13.25 29.15 20.83
N CYS A 379 14.12 29.92 20.19
CA CYS A 379 13.91 31.35 20.02
C CYS A 379 12.75 31.68 19.06
N MET A 380 12.49 30.85 18.05
CA MET A 380 11.32 30.96 17.19
C MET A 380 10.03 30.69 17.99
N ARG A 381 10.04 29.65 18.85
CA ARG A 381 8.93 29.37 19.77
C ARG A 381 8.66 30.54 20.70
N VAL A 382 9.69 31.05 21.39
CA VAL A 382 9.57 32.18 22.33
C VAL A 382 9.11 33.47 21.62
N ALA A 383 9.44 33.65 20.34
CA ALA A 383 8.95 34.76 19.54
C ALA A 383 7.47 34.59 19.13
N MET A 384 7.07 33.43 18.60
CA MET A 384 5.80 33.28 17.85
C MET A 384 4.69 32.47 18.55
N GLU A 385 5.02 31.57 19.48
CA GLU A 385 4.04 30.62 20.04
C GLU A 385 2.85 31.31 20.71
N GLU A 386 3.10 32.37 21.48
CA GLU A 386 2.07 33.17 22.16
C GLU A 386 1.07 33.79 21.16
N LEU A 387 1.54 34.25 20.00
CA LEU A 387 0.71 34.82 18.95
C LEU A 387 -0.15 33.73 18.29
N LEU A 388 0.47 32.62 17.87
CA LEU A 388 -0.23 31.48 17.26
C LEU A 388 -1.28 30.88 18.21
N TYR A 389 -0.97 30.77 19.51
CA TYR A 389 -1.89 30.31 20.55
C TYR A 389 -3.05 31.30 20.75
N SER A 390 -2.79 32.61 20.74
CA SER A 390 -3.85 33.63 20.91
C SER A 390 -4.91 33.62 19.81
N TYR A 391 -4.56 33.16 18.60
CA TYR A 391 -5.48 32.93 17.49
C TYR A 391 -5.97 31.47 17.39
N ALA A 392 -5.61 30.61 18.33
CA ALA A 392 -5.93 29.18 18.37
C ALA A 392 -5.62 28.44 17.05
N VAL A 393 -4.35 28.40 16.67
CA VAL A 393 -3.83 27.44 15.68
C VAL A 393 -4.17 26.01 16.12
N ASP A 394 -4.76 25.21 15.23
CA ASP A 394 -5.26 23.88 15.58
C ASP A 394 -4.17 22.81 15.54
N VAL A 395 -3.27 22.91 14.56
CA VAL A 395 -2.20 21.95 14.21
C VAL A 395 -0.97 22.69 13.66
N VAL A 396 0.22 22.17 13.95
CA VAL A 396 1.51 22.60 13.41
C VAL A 396 2.22 21.39 12.80
N PHE A 397 2.72 21.52 11.57
CA PHE A 397 3.55 20.51 10.91
C PHE A 397 5.00 20.97 10.73
N THR A 398 5.96 20.07 10.95
CA THR A 398 7.40 20.33 10.88
C THR A 398 8.22 19.23 10.20
N GLY A 399 9.42 19.57 9.75
CA GLY A 399 10.44 18.65 9.21
C GLY A 399 11.62 18.49 10.18
N HIS A 400 12.84 18.62 9.64
CA HIS A 400 14.18 18.77 10.26
C HIS A 400 14.71 17.59 11.07
N VAL A 401 13.88 17.06 11.96
CA VAL A 401 14.23 15.89 12.76
C VAL A 401 13.90 14.66 11.94
N HIS A 402 14.93 13.91 11.55
CA HIS A 402 14.85 12.68 10.77
C HIS A 402 14.22 11.49 11.52
N ALA A 403 12.99 11.66 12.01
CA ALA A 403 12.12 10.66 12.62
C ALA A 403 10.70 11.23 12.76
N TYR A 404 9.71 10.35 12.89
CA TYR A 404 8.33 10.78 13.15
C TYR A 404 8.12 11.09 14.64
N GLU A 405 7.51 12.23 14.95
CA GLU A 405 7.02 12.56 16.30
C GLU A 405 5.72 13.37 16.26
N ARG A 406 4.76 13.00 17.11
CA ARG A 406 3.52 13.75 17.36
C ARG A 406 3.41 14.10 18.84
N SER A 407 3.09 15.36 19.12
CA SER A 407 2.80 15.84 20.46
C SER A 407 1.36 15.51 20.91
N ASN A 408 1.14 15.56 22.22
CA ASN A 408 -0.16 15.93 22.78
C ASN A 408 -0.42 17.43 22.54
N ARG A 409 -1.67 17.91 22.71
CA ARG A 409 -1.91 19.37 22.68
C ARG A 409 -1.06 20.06 23.76
N VAL A 410 -0.27 21.04 23.35
CA VAL A 410 0.78 21.67 24.18
C VAL A 410 0.85 23.17 23.91
N PHE A 411 1.13 23.94 24.96
CA PHE A 411 1.46 25.36 24.88
C PHE A 411 2.52 25.68 25.94
N ASN A 412 3.62 26.33 25.55
CA ASN A 412 4.76 26.68 26.40
C ASN A 412 5.23 25.52 27.31
N TYR A 413 5.53 24.37 26.71
CA TYR A 413 5.86 23.08 27.36
C TYR A 413 4.82 22.51 28.35
N THR A 414 3.64 23.12 28.45
CA THR A 414 2.55 22.69 29.32
C THR A 414 1.48 21.97 28.50
N LEU A 415 0.99 20.83 29.00
CA LEU A 415 -0.17 20.15 28.41
C LEU A 415 -1.42 21.03 28.53
N ASP A 416 -1.94 21.50 27.40
CA ASP A 416 -3.05 22.45 27.34
C ASP A 416 -4.09 21.96 26.32
N PRO A 417 -5.39 21.82 26.68
CA PRO A 417 -6.42 21.34 25.77
C PRO A 417 -6.71 22.29 24.59
N CYS A 418 -6.25 23.53 24.64
CA CYS A 418 -6.35 24.53 23.58
C CYS A 418 -5.03 24.77 22.82
N GLY A 419 -3.93 24.14 23.24
CA GLY A 419 -2.67 24.18 22.51
C GLY A 419 -2.75 23.46 21.16
N PRO A 420 -1.97 23.86 20.14
CA PRO A 420 -1.86 23.12 18.89
C PRO A 420 -1.36 21.68 19.11
N VAL A 421 -1.66 20.80 18.15
CA VAL A 421 -0.94 19.52 18.01
C VAL A 421 0.27 19.77 17.12
N HIS A 422 1.48 19.53 17.61
CA HIS A 422 2.71 19.58 16.82
C HIS A 422 3.05 18.21 16.25
N ILE A 423 3.43 18.14 14.98
CA ILE A 423 3.72 16.90 14.27
C ILE A 423 4.95 17.10 13.38
N SER A 424 6.06 16.43 13.71
CA SER A 424 7.23 16.35 12.83
C SER A 424 7.15 15.12 11.93
N VAL A 425 7.32 15.36 10.64
CA VAL A 425 7.45 14.38 9.56
C VAL A 425 8.69 14.70 8.71
N GLY A 426 9.81 14.98 9.38
CA GLY A 426 11.14 15.12 8.74
C GLY A 426 11.74 13.76 8.34
N ASP A 427 10.90 12.75 8.19
CA ASP A 427 11.27 11.36 7.91
C ASP A 427 11.08 11.00 6.43
N GLY A 428 11.25 11.98 5.53
CA GLY A 428 11.00 11.86 4.09
C GLY A 428 11.92 10.91 3.33
N GLY A 429 13.07 10.51 3.89
CA GLY A 429 13.94 9.48 3.32
C GLY A 429 15.31 9.95 2.82
N ASN A 430 15.78 11.13 3.21
CA ASN A 430 17.12 11.60 2.83
C ASN A 430 18.26 10.69 3.34
N ARG A 431 19.50 10.97 2.88
CA ARG A 431 20.69 10.14 3.12
C ARG A 431 21.33 10.28 4.51
N GLU A 432 21.01 11.32 5.28
CA GLU A 432 21.59 11.52 6.61
C GLU A 432 21.17 10.40 7.58
N LYS A 433 21.71 10.46 8.80
CA LYS A 433 21.36 9.54 9.87
C LYS A 433 19.89 9.73 10.30
N MET A 434 19.18 8.62 10.49
CA MET A 434 17.91 8.58 11.23
C MET A 434 18.11 9.09 12.67
N ALA A 435 17.23 9.97 13.14
CA ALA A 435 17.21 10.40 14.53
C ALA A 435 16.75 9.24 15.43
N THR A 436 17.67 8.71 16.24
CA THR A 436 17.49 7.44 16.98
C THR A 436 17.83 7.51 18.47
N SER A 437 18.52 8.57 18.92
CA SER A 437 18.74 8.83 20.35
C SER A 437 17.80 9.94 20.83
N TYR A 438 17.23 9.76 22.01
CA TYR A 438 16.35 10.74 22.64
C TYR A 438 17.13 11.68 23.58
N ALA A 439 16.64 12.90 23.78
CA ALA A 439 17.26 13.84 24.72
C ALA A 439 17.09 13.41 26.19
N ASP A 440 16.01 12.67 26.47
CA ASP A 440 15.66 12.09 27.77
C ASP A 440 16.34 10.74 28.10
N GLU A 441 17.16 10.19 27.19
CA GLU A 441 17.96 9.00 27.51
C GLU A 441 19.02 9.32 28.59
N PRO A 442 19.33 8.37 29.52
CA PRO A 442 20.37 8.54 30.52
C PRO A 442 21.73 8.95 29.94
N GLY A 443 22.19 10.16 30.30
CA GLY A 443 23.46 10.72 29.82
C GLY A 443 23.43 11.23 28.37
N ARG A 444 22.26 11.38 27.74
CA ARG A 444 22.12 11.91 26.36
C ARG A 444 21.69 13.36 26.27
N CYS A 445 21.09 13.93 27.30
CA CYS A 445 20.73 15.35 27.34
C CYS A 445 21.93 16.23 26.87
N PRO A 446 21.76 17.07 25.82
CA PRO A 446 22.86 17.90 25.34
C PRO A 446 23.23 19.03 26.32
N ASP A 447 24.40 19.64 26.10
CA ASP A 447 24.74 20.90 26.75
C ASP A 447 23.78 21.98 26.24
N PRO A 448 23.10 22.76 27.10
CA PRO A 448 22.21 23.83 26.65
C PRO A 448 22.89 24.80 25.67
N LEU A 449 24.18 25.09 25.85
CA LEU A 449 24.93 26.01 24.97
C LEU A 449 25.30 25.38 23.61
N SER A 450 25.05 24.09 23.40
CA SER A 450 25.31 23.39 22.13
C SER A 450 24.03 23.07 21.34
N THR A 451 22.88 23.67 21.66
CA THR A 451 21.61 23.43 20.95
C THR A 451 21.09 24.54 20.04
N PRO A 452 21.40 25.85 20.18
CA PRO A 452 20.81 26.88 19.30
C PRO A 452 21.24 26.75 17.84
N ASP A 453 20.35 27.12 16.91
CA ASP A 453 20.69 27.22 15.49
C ASP A 453 21.80 28.28 15.25
N PRO A 454 22.90 27.92 14.57
CA PRO A 454 24.03 28.83 14.37
C PRO A 454 23.85 29.82 13.21
N PHE A 455 22.84 29.64 12.33
CA PHE A 455 22.60 30.52 11.18
C PHE A 455 21.78 31.75 11.58
N MET A 456 20.69 31.54 12.32
CA MET A 456 19.84 32.58 12.88
C MET A 456 20.48 33.28 14.08
N GLY A 457 21.19 32.53 14.93
CA GLY A 457 21.89 33.04 16.10
C GLY A 457 21.00 33.80 17.08
N GLY A 458 21.55 34.83 17.74
CA GLY A 458 20.86 35.65 18.72
C GLY A 458 21.10 35.25 20.18
N ASP A 459 20.26 35.76 21.09
CA ASP A 459 20.33 35.45 22.52
C ASP A 459 19.89 34.01 22.83
N PHE A 460 20.48 33.40 23.85
CA PHE A 460 20.15 32.03 24.23
C PHE A 460 18.76 31.91 24.88
N CYS A 461 17.83 31.21 24.21
CA CYS A 461 16.45 31.01 24.72
C CYS A 461 16.24 29.68 25.49
N GLY A 462 17.17 28.72 25.40
CA GLY A 462 17.03 27.33 25.87
C GLY A 462 17.15 27.10 27.39
N PHE A 463 16.52 27.92 28.21
CA PHE A 463 16.64 27.79 29.68
C PHE A 463 16.08 26.46 30.22
N ASN A 464 16.63 25.99 31.35
CA ASN A 464 16.13 24.83 32.08
C ASN A 464 14.66 25.03 32.51
N PHE A 465 13.90 23.94 32.59
CA PHE A 465 12.51 23.98 33.04
C PHE A 465 12.43 24.50 34.48
N THR A 466 11.52 25.44 34.74
CA THR A 466 11.31 26.04 36.08
C THR A 466 10.16 25.38 36.86
N SER A 467 9.40 24.49 36.21
CA SER A 467 8.25 23.77 36.77
C SER A 467 8.02 22.44 36.05
N GLY A 468 7.06 21.64 36.51
CA GLY A 468 6.77 20.31 35.96
C GLY A 468 7.80 19.22 36.36
N PRO A 469 7.71 18.01 35.78
CA PRO A 469 8.53 16.87 36.18
C PRO A 469 10.05 17.05 36.01
N ALA A 470 10.48 17.92 35.09
CA ALA A 470 11.90 18.19 34.82
C ALA A 470 12.41 19.51 35.45
N ALA A 471 11.72 20.06 36.46
CA ALA A 471 12.09 21.32 37.09
C ALA A 471 13.54 21.31 37.62
N GLY A 472 14.34 22.27 37.18
CA GLY A 472 15.78 22.39 37.44
C GLY A 472 16.68 21.84 36.33
N SER A 473 16.14 21.03 35.40
CA SER A 473 16.89 20.35 34.33
C SER A 473 16.61 20.92 32.95
N PHE A 474 17.53 20.67 31.99
CA PHE A 474 17.36 21.05 30.58
C PHE A 474 16.54 20.03 29.78
N CYS A 475 16.62 18.75 30.17
CA CYS A 475 15.85 17.63 29.62
C CYS A 475 15.10 16.89 30.73
N TRP A 476 14.18 16.01 30.34
CA TRP A 476 13.54 15.03 31.23
C TRP A 476 14.43 13.77 31.37
N ASP A 477 14.07 12.85 32.26
CA ASP A 477 14.74 11.55 32.47
C ASP A 477 13.96 10.35 31.87
N ARG A 478 12.91 10.67 31.11
CA ARG A 478 11.96 9.80 30.43
C ARG A 478 11.27 10.58 29.31
N GLN A 479 10.55 9.89 28.42
CA GLN A 479 9.76 10.56 27.38
C GLN A 479 8.83 11.62 28.01
N PRO A 480 8.93 12.90 27.59
CA PRO A 480 8.12 13.98 28.13
C PRO A 480 6.62 13.77 27.94
N ASP A 481 5.80 14.19 28.89
CA ASP A 481 4.34 13.98 28.83
C ASP A 481 3.65 14.75 27.68
N TYR A 482 4.33 15.74 27.09
CA TYR A 482 3.88 16.43 25.87
C TYR A 482 4.17 15.66 24.57
N SER A 483 5.03 14.64 24.57
CA SER A 483 5.25 13.75 23.42
C SER A 483 4.22 12.61 23.49
N ALA A 484 3.35 12.50 22.49
CA ALA A 484 2.33 11.45 22.45
C ALA A 484 2.86 10.17 21.80
N TYR A 485 3.61 10.32 20.70
CA TYR A 485 4.13 9.22 19.89
C TYR A 485 5.44 9.63 19.23
N ARG A 486 6.48 8.78 19.25
CA ARG A 486 7.71 8.95 18.47
C ARG A 486 8.23 7.63 17.91
N GLU A 487 8.62 7.61 16.63
CA GLU A 487 9.18 6.44 15.92
C GLU A 487 10.31 6.86 14.96
N SER A 488 11.49 6.25 15.15
CA SER A 488 12.61 6.35 14.20
C SER A 488 12.37 5.46 12.97
N SER A 489 11.64 5.96 11.98
CA SER A 489 11.43 5.32 10.67
C SER A 489 11.04 6.36 9.63
N PHE A 490 11.31 6.07 8.36
CA PHE A 490 10.89 6.91 7.23
C PHE A 490 9.41 6.68 6.87
N GLY A 491 8.75 7.69 6.32
CA GLY A 491 7.30 7.68 6.09
C GLY A 491 6.75 9.01 5.59
N HIS A 492 5.42 9.11 5.52
CA HIS A 492 4.71 10.33 5.13
C HIS A 492 3.40 10.53 5.92
N GLY A 493 2.98 11.79 6.03
CA GLY A 493 1.71 12.19 6.63
C GLY A 493 0.56 12.30 5.63
N ILE A 494 -0.65 11.98 6.09
CA ILE A 494 -1.93 12.26 5.42
C ILE A 494 -2.88 12.94 6.42
N LEU A 495 -3.38 14.12 6.06
CA LEU A 495 -4.43 14.83 6.79
C LEU A 495 -5.74 14.79 6.00
N GLU A 496 -6.80 14.27 6.64
CA GLU A 496 -8.15 14.20 6.10
C GLU A 496 -9.10 15.07 6.94
N VAL A 497 -9.25 16.36 6.60
CA VAL A 497 -10.18 17.25 7.31
C VAL A 497 -11.63 16.90 6.95
N LYS A 498 -12.45 16.58 7.96
CA LYS A 498 -13.82 16.05 7.75
C LYS A 498 -14.90 17.12 7.86
N ASN A 499 -14.72 18.09 8.73
CA ASN A 499 -15.63 19.22 8.97
C ASN A 499 -14.95 20.30 9.83
N GLU A 500 -15.67 21.38 10.11
CA GLU A 500 -15.34 22.51 11.01
C GLU A 500 -14.76 22.16 12.41
N THR A 501 -14.85 20.91 12.88
CA THR A 501 -14.32 20.46 14.20
C THR A 501 -13.44 19.20 14.20
N HIS A 502 -13.55 18.33 13.19
CA HIS A 502 -12.84 17.04 13.14
C HIS A 502 -11.92 16.93 11.92
N ALA A 503 -10.65 16.58 12.15
CA ALA A 503 -9.70 16.14 11.14
C ALA A 503 -9.05 14.83 11.58
N LEU A 504 -8.84 13.91 10.64
CA LEU A 504 -8.15 12.66 10.89
C LEU A 504 -6.70 12.78 10.39
N TRP A 505 -5.74 12.64 11.30
CA TRP A 505 -4.33 12.50 10.96
C TRP A 505 -3.96 11.03 10.86
N ARG A 506 -3.14 10.70 9.85
CA ARG A 506 -2.44 9.42 9.70
C ARG A 506 -1.00 9.66 9.31
N TRP A 507 -0.07 8.96 9.94
CA TRP A 507 1.29 8.81 9.43
C TRP A 507 1.52 7.37 8.98
N HIS A 508 2.22 7.17 7.87
CA HIS A 508 2.46 5.86 7.25
C HIS A 508 3.96 5.59 7.14
N ARG A 509 4.45 4.59 7.88
CA ARG A 509 5.85 4.13 7.79
C ARG A 509 6.11 3.38 6.48
N ASN A 510 7.24 3.65 5.83
CA ASN A 510 7.64 3.09 4.53
C ASN A 510 7.90 1.56 4.55
N GLN A 511 8.17 0.97 5.71
CA GLN A 511 8.43 -0.48 5.81
C GLN A 511 7.21 -1.39 5.88
N ASP A 512 6.02 -0.82 6.05
CA ASP A 512 4.79 -1.62 6.11
C ASP A 512 4.15 -1.69 4.72
N LEU A 513 3.35 -2.72 4.47
CA LEU A 513 2.62 -2.85 3.21
C LEU A 513 1.56 -1.74 3.07
N TYR A 514 1.34 -1.31 1.83
CA TYR A 514 0.37 -0.28 1.45
C TYR A 514 -1.00 -0.49 2.10
N GLY A 515 -1.44 0.48 2.89
CA GLY A 515 -2.67 0.41 3.68
C GLY A 515 -2.45 0.30 5.19
N SER A 516 -1.26 -0.12 5.64
CA SER A 516 -0.87 -0.01 7.05
C SER A 516 -0.81 1.46 7.49
N VAL A 517 -1.15 1.72 8.75
CA VAL A 517 -1.05 3.03 9.39
C VAL A 517 -0.07 2.93 10.55
N GLY A 518 0.87 3.88 10.62
CA GLY A 518 1.89 3.92 11.65
C GLY A 518 1.38 4.45 12.98
N ASP A 519 0.68 5.58 12.89
CA ASP A 519 0.00 6.28 13.97
C ASP A 519 -1.21 7.03 13.39
N GLU A 520 -2.34 7.07 14.10
CA GLU A 520 -3.52 7.84 13.71
C GLU A 520 -4.27 8.44 14.89
N ILE A 521 -4.84 9.64 14.67
CA ILE A 521 -5.60 10.38 15.68
C ILE A 521 -6.65 11.29 15.03
N TYR A 522 -7.85 11.28 15.58
CA TYR A 522 -8.84 12.35 15.36
C TYR A 522 -8.43 13.59 16.14
N ILE A 523 -7.81 14.54 15.45
CA ILE A 523 -7.61 15.89 15.93
C ILE A 523 -8.99 16.56 15.97
N VAL A 524 -9.43 16.89 17.17
CA VAL A 524 -10.68 17.61 17.42
C VAL A 524 -10.34 18.98 18.00
N ARG A 525 -10.97 20.02 17.43
CA ARG A 525 -10.85 21.41 17.88
C ARG A 525 -12.15 21.85 18.55
N GLU A 526 -12.03 22.58 19.66
CA GLU A 526 -13.14 23.02 20.50
C GLU A 526 -13.30 24.56 20.43
N PRO A 527 -13.90 25.12 19.36
CA PRO A 527 -13.93 26.56 19.12
C PRO A 527 -14.55 27.36 20.27
N ASP A 528 -15.68 26.94 20.84
CA ASP A 528 -16.34 27.65 21.95
C ASP A 528 -15.54 27.68 23.27
N LYS A 529 -14.49 26.87 23.38
CA LYS A 529 -13.62 26.73 24.55
C LYS A 529 -12.30 27.48 24.36
N CYS A 530 -11.74 27.43 23.14
CA CYS A 530 -10.38 27.88 22.84
C CYS A 530 -10.32 29.20 22.06
N LEU A 531 -11.35 29.56 21.28
CA LEU A 531 -11.45 30.89 20.70
C LEU A 531 -11.91 31.87 21.77
N ILE A 532 -10.95 32.59 22.36
CA ILE A 532 -11.24 33.71 23.27
C ILE A 532 -12.06 34.75 22.50
N LYS A 533 -13.34 34.90 22.85
CA LYS A 533 -14.19 35.95 22.28
C LYS A 533 -13.57 37.31 22.56
N SER A 534 -13.08 37.97 21.51
CA SER A 534 -12.52 39.31 21.56
C SER A 534 -13.61 40.33 21.93
N THR A 535 -13.76 40.57 23.23
CA THR A 535 -14.74 41.51 23.80
C THR A 535 -14.33 42.98 23.63
N LEU A 536 -13.89 43.35 22.42
CA LEU A 536 -13.67 44.74 22.01
C LEU A 536 -14.99 45.33 21.50
N GLY A 537 -15.69 45.97 22.43
CA GLY A 537 -17.10 46.33 22.33
C GLY A 537 -17.52 47.08 21.07
N GLY A 538 -18.59 46.58 20.46
CA GLY A 538 -19.51 47.35 19.60
C GLY A 538 -20.31 48.38 20.41
N GLY A 539 -19.61 49.29 21.09
CA GLY A 539 -20.17 50.41 21.86
C GLY A 539 -19.98 51.72 21.12
N GLY A 540 -21.07 52.33 20.66
CA GLY A 540 -21.03 53.53 19.81
C GLY A 540 -20.32 54.72 20.47
N GLY A 541 -19.34 55.30 19.76
CA GLY A 541 -18.49 56.41 20.22
C GLY A 541 -19.20 57.76 20.37
N GLY A 542 -20.12 57.87 21.32
CA GLY A 542 -20.76 59.12 21.71
C GLY A 542 -19.89 59.97 22.66
N GLY A 543 -19.09 60.88 22.10
CA GLY A 543 -18.72 62.17 22.71
C GLY A 543 -18.15 62.25 24.15
N ARG A 544 -16.81 62.20 24.24
CA ARG A 544 -15.92 63.01 25.14
C ARG A 544 -16.06 62.94 26.68
N ARG A 545 -14.87 63.02 27.32
CA ARG A 545 -14.56 63.12 28.78
C ARG A 545 -14.69 61.79 29.53
N GLY A 546 -13.76 61.37 30.39
CA GLY A 546 -12.41 61.89 30.67
C GLY A 546 -12.05 61.88 32.16
N GLY A 547 -10.87 61.36 32.52
CA GLY A 547 -10.32 61.43 33.88
C GLY A 547 -9.71 60.12 34.39
N SER A 548 -8.38 60.13 34.57
CA SER A 548 -7.61 59.56 35.69
C SER A 548 -8.18 58.43 36.58
N GLY A 549 -7.36 57.41 36.88
CA GLY A 549 -7.51 56.65 38.13
C GLY A 549 -6.73 55.32 38.16
N ALA A 550 -5.56 55.30 38.81
CA ALA A 550 -4.77 54.09 39.04
C ALA A 550 -5.38 53.14 40.09
N GLY A 551 -4.94 51.87 40.10
CA GLY A 551 -4.65 51.20 41.38
C GLY A 551 -5.01 49.71 41.54
N MET A 552 -3.97 48.87 41.63
CA MET A 552 -3.81 47.69 42.52
C MET A 552 -4.83 46.53 42.53
N VAL A 553 -4.33 45.37 42.09
CA VAL A 553 -4.05 44.16 42.92
C VAL A 553 -5.02 43.79 44.06
N GLY A 554 -5.59 42.58 44.00
CA GLY A 554 -6.20 41.88 45.15
C GLY A 554 -6.59 40.43 44.84
N LEU A 555 -6.13 39.47 45.65
CA LEU A 555 -6.43 38.03 45.52
C LEU A 555 -7.49 37.54 46.53
N ALA A 556 -7.99 36.31 46.27
CA ALA A 556 -8.42 35.29 47.25
C ALA A 556 -9.88 35.24 47.80
N ALA A 557 -10.69 34.39 47.15
CA ALA A 557 -11.14 33.07 47.65
C ALA A 557 -12.34 32.89 48.64
N TYR A 558 -12.82 31.63 48.66
CA TYR A 558 -13.69 30.91 49.62
C TYR A 558 -15.23 31.13 49.70
N SER A 559 -15.97 30.18 49.09
CA SER A 559 -17.06 29.36 49.71
C SER A 559 -18.39 30.01 50.22
N PRO A 560 -19.44 29.21 50.56
CA PRO A 560 -19.85 27.87 50.09
C PRO A 560 -21.37 27.71 49.76
N CYS A 561 -21.71 26.49 49.33
CA CYS A 561 -23.03 25.84 49.14
C CYS A 561 -24.21 26.22 50.08
N SER A 562 -25.44 26.18 49.55
CA SER A 562 -26.66 25.78 50.28
C SER A 562 -27.70 25.11 49.35
N THR A 563 -28.63 24.33 49.90
CA THR A 563 -29.64 23.54 49.15
C THR A 563 -31.04 23.62 49.77
N ALA A 564 -32.10 23.50 48.94
CA ALA A 564 -33.49 23.28 49.35
C ALA A 564 -34.32 22.65 48.20
N ALA A 565 -35.44 21.99 48.51
CA ALA A 565 -36.25 21.23 47.54
C ALA A 565 -37.78 21.38 47.78
N GLY A 566 -38.61 21.04 46.79
CA GLY A 566 -40.09 21.04 46.93
C GLY A 566 -40.85 20.37 45.76
N VAL A 567 -41.70 19.37 46.07
CA VAL A 567 -42.39 18.42 45.15
C VAL A 567 -43.58 17.79 45.93
N PRO A 568 -44.70 17.23 45.36
CA PRO A 568 -45.54 17.52 44.18
C PRO A 568 -47.08 17.63 44.52
N LYS A 569 -47.97 17.70 43.50
CA LYS A 569 -49.32 17.02 43.38
C LYS A 569 -50.13 17.56 42.15
N ASN A 570 -51.18 16.92 41.59
CA ASN A 570 -51.44 15.52 41.15
C ASN A 570 -52.77 15.46 40.30
N LYS A 571 -53.06 14.36 39.55
CA LYS A 571 -54.33 13.98 38.83
C LYS A 571 -54.71 14.78 37.55
N GLU A 572 -55.56 14.38 36.57
CA GLU A 572 -56.15 13.15 35.92
C GLU A 572 -57.07 13.61 34.72
N SER A 573 -57.62 12.84 33.75
CA SER A 573 -57.24 11.61 32.98
C SER A 573 -58.28 11.27 31.85
N ILE A 574 -58.03 10.22 31.01
CA ILE A 574 -59.01 9.30 30.33
C ILE A 574 -59.63 9.55 28.90
N MET A 575 -59.40 8.56 27.99
CA MET A 575 -60.17 7.94 26.86
C MET A 575 -60.58 8.56 25.48
N ARG A 576 -60.05 7.92 24.41
CA ARG A 576 -60.68 7.15 23.26
C ARG A 576 -61.73 7.72 22.25
N HIS A 577 -61.41 7.49 20.95
CA HIS A 577 -62.21 6.84 19.86
C HIS A 577 -63.10 7.61 18.81
N VAL A 578 -62.82 7.32 17.50
CA VAL A 578 -63.73 6.86 16.41
C VAL A 578 -64.42 7.83 15.38
N VAL A 579 -63.90 7.79 14.13
CA VAL A 579 -64.52 7.60 12.76
C VAL A 579 -65.61 8.55 12.18
N VAL A 580 -65.79 8.48 10.83
CA VAL A 580 -66.88 8.99 9.92
C VAL A 580 -66.57 10.36 9.26
N GLN A 581 -66.70 10.67 7.94
CA GLN A 581 -66.89 9.99 6.61
C GLN A 581 -68.08 10.57 5.78
N CYS A 582 -67.81 11.11 4.58
CA CYS A 582 -68.69 11.21 3.36
C CYS A 582 -67.98 12.08 2.27
N GLY A 583 -68.24 12.00 0.96
CA GLY A 583 -69.00 11.01 0.15
C GLY A 583 -69.48 11.55 -1.22
N THR A 584 -69.49 10.71 -2.28
CA THR A 584 -70.17 10.87 -3.61
C THR A 584 -69.61 11.90 -4.64
N SER A 585 -69.68 11.76 -5.98
CA SER A 585 -69.93 10.60 -6.90
C SER A 585 -69.85 10.98 -8.42
N TRP A 586 -69.59 9.99 -9.32
CA TRP A 586 -69.64 10.03 -10.82
C TRP A 586 -68.54 10.88 -11.52
N ASP A 587 -68.01 10.58 -12.71
CA ASP A 587 -68.32 9.59 -13.77
C ASP A 587 -67.04 9.07 -14.51
N THR A 588 -67.12 8.01 -15.33
CA THR A 588 -66.03 7.51 -16.22
C THR A 588 -66.59 6.94 -17.54
N PRO A 589 -65.84 6.82 -18.67
CA PRO A 589 -65.05 5.59 -18.89
C PRO A 589 -63.83 5.66 -19.85
N ARG A 590 -62.85 4.74 -19.65
CA ARG A 590 -61.98 3.97 -20.61
C ARG A 590 -60.63 3.65 -19.96
N THR A 591 -60.49 2.50 -19.30
CA THR A 591 -59.97 1.21 -19.85
C THR A 591 -58.49 1.25 -20.30
N SER A 592 -57.59 0.41 -19.79
CA SER A 592 -57.75 -0.64 -18.76
C SER A 592 -56.41 -1.25 -18.30
N THR A 593 -56.25 -1.46 -16.98
CA THR A 593 -55.38 -2.48 -16.30
C THR A 593 -53.86 -2.43 -16.58
N THR A 594 -52.97 -2.62 -15.61
CA THR A 594 -52.97 -3.66 -14.54
C THR A 594 -52.75 -3.14 -13.12
N ASN A 595 -53.08 -4.00 -12.13
CA ASN A 595 -52.92 -3.74 -10.69
C ASN A 595 -51.63 -4.33 -10.12
N SER A 596 -51.21 -3.82 -8.96
CA SER A 596 -50.31 -4.49 -8.03
C SER A 596 -51.03 -5.53 -7.16
N SER A 597 -50.28 -6.51 -6.65
CA SER A 597 -50.72 -7.45 -5.61
C SER A 597 -49.53 -7.92 -4.77
N HIS A 598 -49.71 -8.03 -3.45
CA HIS A 598 -48.68 -8.61 -2.57
C HIS A 598 -48.53 -10.13 -2.77
N ALA A 599 -47.42 -10.68 -2.27
CA ALA A 599 -46.99 -12.04 -2.54
C ALA A 599 -47.65 -13.11 -1.64
N GLU A 600 -47.70 -14.33 -2.16
CA GLU A 600 -47.59 -15.57 -1.38
C GLU A 600 -46.63 -16.56 -2.07
N PRO A 601 -46.09 -17.58 -1.37
CA PRO A 601 -44.84 -18.21 -1.78
C PRO A 601 -44.99 -19.61 -2.42
N SER A 602 -44.66 -19.72 -3.71
CA SER A 602 -44.04 -20.94 -4.24
C SER A 602 -43.33 -20.71 -5.58
N ALA A 603 -42.00 -20.83 -5.58
CA ALA A 603 -41.22 -21.11 -6.78
C ALA A 603 -40.08 -22.05 -6.41
N VAL A 604 -40.11 -23.28 -6.93
CA VAL A 604 -38.96 -24.19 -6.83
C VAL A 604 -37.76 -23.49 -7.49
N PRO A 605 -36.55 -23.51 -6.88
CA PRO A 605 -35.38 -22.88 -7.48
C PRO A 605 -35.16 -23.42 -8.89
N LYS A 606 -35.16 -22.53 -9.90
CA LYS A 606 -34.75 -22.92 -11.24
C LYS A 606 -33.26 -23.24 -11.21
N ALA A 607 -32.91 -24.50 -11.48
CA ALA A 607 -31.55 -24.88 -11.81
C ALA A 607 -31.06 -23.99 -12.98
N GLY A 608 -29.77 -23.61 -12.95
CA GLY A 608 -29.17 -22.67 -13.89
C GLY A 608 -29.09 -21.21 -13.44
N THR A 609 -30.00 -20.71 -12.59
CA THR A 609 -29.96 -19.27 -12.22
C THR A 609 -28.71 -18.91 -11.41
N ALA A 610 -28.07 -17.78 -11.76
CA ALA A 610 -27.00 -17.11 -11.00
C ALA A 610 -27.58 -15.99 -10.11
N PRO A 611 -27.93 -16.25 -8.83
CA PRO A 611 -28.58 -15.26 -7.96
C PRO A 611 -27.75 -13.99 -7.74
N LEU A 612 -26.43 -14.10 -7.53
CA LEU A 612 -25.58 -12.94 -7.26
C LEU A 612 -25.41 -12.10 -8.54
N VAL A 613 -25.21 -12.74 -9.69
CA VAL A 613 -25.13 -12.04 -10.99
C VAL A 613 -26.43 -11.31 -11.31
N GLN A 614 -27.59 -11.93 -11.01
CA GLN A 614 -28.89 -11.33 -11.23
C GLN A 614 -29.10 -10.08 -10.36
N VAL A 615 -28.78 -10.16 -9.06
CA VAL A 615 -28.94 -9.01 -8.16
C VAL A 615 -27.89 -7.93 -8.41
N LEU A 616 -26.62 -8.28 -8.68
CA LEU A 616 -25.61 -7.31 -9.11
C LEU A 616 -26.05 -6.56 -10.37
N LYS A 617 -26.68 -7.26 -11.32
CA LYS A 617 -27.28 -6.63 -12.51
C LYS A 617 -28.47 -5.73 -12.16
N SER A 618 -29.38 -6.11 -11.26
CA SER A 618 -30.48 -5.21 -10.89
C SER A 618 -29.99 -3.99 -10.11
N THR A 619 -29.15 -4.18 -9.10
CA THR A 619 -28.64 -3.12 -8.22
C THR A 619 -27.79 -2.11 -9.01
N ALA A 620 -26.98 -2.55 -9.96
CA ALA A 620 -26.22 -1.69 -10.87
C ALA A 620 -27.10 -0.82 -11.80
N ASN A 621 -28.30 -1.29 -12.17
CA ASN A 621 -29.25 -0.54 -13.01
C ASN A 621 -30.22 0.36 -12.21
N GLN A 622 -30.17 0.36 -10.87
CA GLN A 622 -30.92 1.32 -10.06
C GLN A 622 -30.33 2.73 -10.22
N ASP A 623 -31.19 3.74 -10.40
CA ASP A 623 -30.80 5.15 -10.32
C ASP A 623 -30.81 5.60 -8.86
N VAL A 624 -29.66 5.44 -8.19
CA VAL A 624 -29.46 5.76 -6.77
C VAL A 624 -28.38 6.83 -6.58
N SER A 625 -28.62 7.73 -5.63
CA SER A 625 -27.64 8.71 -5.18
C SER A 625 -26.63 8.06 -4.23
N CYS A 626 -25.52 7.59 -4.77
CA CYS A 626 -24.51 6.86 -4.01
C CYS A 626 -23.54 7.77 -3.27
N PHE A 627 -23.48 7.58 -1.96
CA PHE A 627 -22.55 8.21 -1.02
C PHE A 627 -21.69 7.13 -0.31
N HIS A 628 -21.28 6.12 -1.05
CA HIS A 628 -20.51 4.96 -0.60
C HIS A 628 -19.36 4.66 -1.58
N PHE A 629 -18.35 3.93 -1.11
CA PHE A 629 -17.25 3.39 -1.95
C PHE A 629 -17.78 2.36 -2.97
N PRO A 630 -17.02 1.97 -4.01
CA PRO A 630 -15.71 2.49 -4.44
C PRO A 630 -15.76 3.90 -5.05
N GLY A 631 -14.60 4.60 -5.03
CA GLY A 631 -14.49 6.03 -5.34
C GLY A 631 -14.84 6.44 -6.78
N HIS A 632 -14.83 5.52 -7.75
CA HIS A 632 -15.30 5.78 -9.11
C HIS A 632 -16.82 6.00 -9.21
N ASN A 633 -17.56 5.92 -8.09
CA ASN A 633 -18.98 6.22 -7.94
C ASN A 633 -19.82 5.60 -9.07
N ARG A 634 -19.78 4.26 -9.14
CA ARG A 634 -20.52 3.46 -10.14
C ARG A 634 -20.18 3.79 -11.60
N GLY A 635 -18.94 4.26 -11.85
CA GLY A 635 -18.45 4.59 -13.18
C GLY A 635 -18.65 6.04 -13.58
N LYS A 636 -19.20 6.89 -12.71
CA LYS A 636 -19.29 8.34 -12.93
C LYS A 636 -17.91 9.03 -12.89
N ALA A 637 -16.93 8.40 -12.25
CA ALA A 637 -15.52 8.81 -12.20
C ALA A 637 -14.58 7.63 -12.50
N SER A 638 -14.92 6.77 -13.47
CA SER A 638 -14.02 5.71 -13.93
C SER A 638 -12.91 6.28 -14.83
N PRO A 639 -11.62 5.95 -14.61
CA PRO A 639 -10.52 6.45 -15.45
C PRO A 639 -10.74 6.14 -16.94
N PRO A 640 -10.68 7.11 -17.86
CA PRO A 640 -10.96 6.88 -19.29
C PRO A 640 -10.07 5.82 -19.92
N SER A 641 -8.75 5.89 -19.68
CA SER A 641 -7.75 4.96 -20.22
C SER A 641 -7.99 3.48 -19.85
N LEU A 642 -8.61 3.20 -18.70
CA LEU A 642 -9.03 1.85 -18.32
C LEU A 642 -10.44 1.54 -18.85
N SER A 643 -11.34 2.53 -18.85
CA SER A 643 -12.71 2.42 -19.35
C SER A 643 -12.80 2.10 -20.85
N GLU A 644 -11.81 2.52 -21.63
CA GLU A 644 -11.65 2.16 -23.05
C GLU A 644 -11.27 0.69 -23.25
N ILE A 645 -10.53 0.10 -22.30
CA ILE A 645 -10.04 -1.29 -22.37
C ILE A 645 -11.08 -2.28 -21.84
N ILE A 646 -11.64 -2.03 -20.65
CA ILE A 646 -12.56 -2.98 -19.97
C ILE A 646 -14.04 -2.57 -20.04
N GLY A 647 -14.35 -1.45 -20.68
CA GLY A 647 -15.69 -0.87 -20.77
C GLY A 647 -16.12 -0.18 -19.47
N SER A 648 -16.63 1.06 -19.58
CA SER A 648 -17.19 1.83 -18.44
C SER A 648 -18.28 1.08 -17.67
N ARG A 649 -19.00 0.15 -18.31
CA ARG A 649 -20.00 -0.71 -17.67
C ARG A 649 -19.43 -1.62 -16.58
N THR A 650 -18.15 -1.96 -16.60
CA THR A 650 -17.53 -2.79 -15.56
C THR A 650 -17.54 -2.04 -14.22
N PHE A 651 -17.32 -0.72 -14.24
CA PHE A 651 -17.41 0.15 -13.06
C PHE A 651 -18.85 0.44 -12.57
N LEU A 652 -19.89 0.11 -13.34
CA LEU A 652 -21.27 0.06 -12.83
C LEU A 652 -21.55 -1.19 -11.99
N HIS A 653 -20.75 -2.25 -12.19
CA HIS A 653 -20.89 -3.56 -11.56
C HIS A 653 -19.85 -3.81 -10.46
N ASP A 654 -18.84 -2.95 -10.29
CA ASP A 654 -18.02 -2.91 -9.08
C ASP A 654 -18.75 -2.08 -8.01
N LEU A 655 -19.32 -2.79 -7.03
CA LEU A 655 -20.17 -2.28 -5.95
C LEU A 655 -19.66 -2.89 -4.62
N PRO A 656 -19.89 -2.23 -3.47
CA PRO A 656 -19.48 -2.74 -2.16
C PRO A 656 -20.54 -3.70 -1.59
N GLU A 657 -20.41 -4.00 -0.31
CA GLU A 657 -21.30 -4.79 0.56
C GLU A 657 -22.66 -4.09 0.78
N LEU A 658 -23.42 -3.86 -0.30
CA LEU A 658 -24.77 -3.30 -0.24
C LEU A 658 -25.77 -4.32 0.35
N PRO A 659 -26.82 -3.88 1.06
CA PRO A 659 -27.79 -4.78 1.69
C PRO A 659 -28.46 -5.78 0.73
N GLU A 660 -28.57 -5.44 -0.56
CA GLU A 660 -29.08 -6.32 -1.62
C GLU A 660 -28.07 -7.38 -2.07
N LEU A 661 -26.77 -7.09 -1.96
CA LEU A 661 -25.67 -7.92 -2.48
C LEU A 661 -25.10 -8.93 -1.48
N ASP A 662 -25.58 -8.90 -0.22
CA ASP A 662 -25.13 -9.74 0.89
C ASP A 662 -23.71 -9.39 1.41
N ASP A 663 -23.27 -10.04 2.49
CA ASP A 663 -21.93 -9.87 3.09
C ASP A 663 -21.15 -11.19 2.94
N LEU A 664 -19.92 -11.15 2.41
CA LEU A 664 -19.11 -12.36 2.19
C LEU A 664 -18.72 -13.10 3.48
N PHE A 665 -18.55 -12.38 4.59
CA PHE A 665 -18.12 -12.93 5.88
C PHE A 665 -19.29 -13.28 6.81
N SER A 666 -20.46 -12.67 6.58
CA SER A 666 -21.71 -13.00 7.28
C SER A 666 -22.87 -13.24 6.29
N PRO A 667 -22.75 -14.19 5.34
CA PRO A 667 -23.70 -14.33 4.23
C PRO A 667 -25.06 -14.85 4.68
N LYS A 668 -26.12 -14.16 4.28
CA LYS A 668 -27.54 -14.38 4.67
C LYS A 668 -28.50 -14.37 3.48
N GLY A 669 -28.06 -13.88 2.32
CA GLY A 669 -28.85 -13.61 1.11
C GLY A 669 -28.24 -14.25 -0.14
N VAL A 670 -27.88 -13.45 -1.14
CA VAL A 670 -27.46 -13.94 -2.47
C VAL A 670 -26.09 -14.60 -2.50
N ILE A 671 -25.14 -14.21 -1.65
CA ILE A 671 -23.86 -14.92 -1.51
C ILE A 671 -24.13 -16.29 -0.85
N LEU A 672 -24.98 -16.33 0.18
CA LEU A 672 -25.37 -17.60 0.82
C LEU A 672 -26.07 -18.55 -0.16
N ASP A 673 -26.95 -18.06 -1.03
CA ASP A 673 -27.63 -18.87 -2.06
C ASP A 673 -26.63 -19.37 -3.14
N ALA A 674 -25.75 -18.49 -3.64
CA ALA A 674 -24.70 -18.87 -4.59
C ALA A 674 -23.73 -19.93 -4.01
N GLN A 675 -23.31 -19.76 -2.75
CA GLN A 675 -22.46 -20.70 -2.03
C GLN A 675 -23.15 -22.05 -1.76
N LYS A 676 -24.44 -22.06 -1.41
CA LYS A 676 -25.22 -23.31 -1.25
C LYS A 676 -25.38 -24.06 -2.57
N ARG A 677 -25.69 -23.36 -3.66
CA ARG A 677 -25.77 -23.95 -5.01
C ARG A 677 -24.41 -24.45 -5.51
N ALA A 678 -23.31 -23.80 -5.09
CA ALA A 678 -21.97 -24.31 -5.36
C ALA A 678 -21.70 -25.58 -4.54
N ALA A 679 -22.07 -25.61 -3.26
CA ALA A 679 -21.93 -26.81 -2.43
C ALA A 679 -22.71 -28.01 -3.02
N GLU A 680 -23.97 -27.80 -3.41
CA GLU A 680 -24.81 -28.79 -4.09
C GLU A 680 -24.18 -29.27 -5.42
N LEU A 681 -23.79 -28.33 -6.31
CA LEU A 681 -23.21 -28.66 -7.61
C LEU A 681 -21.89 -29.42 -7.50
N PHE A 682 -21.00 -28.99 -6.61
CA PHE A 682 -19.67 -29.57 -6.38
C PHE A 682 -19.68 -30.78 -5.42
N GLY A 683 -20.85 -31.17 -4.88
CA GLY A 683 -20.98 -32.36 -4.03
C GLY A 683 -20.30 -32.23 -2.66
N SER A 684 -20.36 -31.05 -2.05
CA SER A 684 -19.75 -30.73 -0.76
C SER A 684 -20.81 -30.30 0.28
N PHE A 685 -20.48 -30.38 1.56
CA PHE A 685 -21.36 -29.98 2.66
C PHE A 685 -21.48 -28.44 2.78
N LYS A 686 -20.36 -27.74 2.61
CA LYS A 686 -20.28 -26.27 2.62
C LYS A 686 -19.25 -25.82 1.58
N THR A 687 -19.49 -24.67 0.96
CA THR A 687 -18.55 -24.04 0.02
C THR A 687 -18.43 -22.56 0.37
N TRP A 688 -17.21 -22.02 0.35
CA TRP A 688 -16.92 -20.59 0.47
C TRP A 688 -16.40 -20.08 -0.87
N PHE A 689 -16.81 -18.87 -1.24
CA PHE A 689 -16.26 -18.16 -2.39
C PHE A 689 -15.00 -17.39 -1.97
N LEU A 690 -13.93 -17.55 -2.75
CA LEU A 690 -12.62 -16.97 -2.46
C LEU A 690 -12.27 -15.89 -3.49
N VAL A 691 -11.93 -14.70 -2.99
CA VAL A 691 -11.51 -13.53 -3.80
C VAL A 691 -10.03 -13.19 -3.64
N ASN A 692 -9.29 -13.93 -2.81
CA ASN A 692 -7.83 -13.85 -2.66
C ASN A 692 -7.13 -15.13 -3.17
N GLY A 693 -7.75 -15.82 -4.15
CA GLY A 693 -7.26 -17.05 -4.78
C GLY A 693 -7.22 -18.26 -3.85
N SER A 694 -6.83 -19.42 -4.40
CA SER A 694 -6.61 -20.65 -3.63
C SER A 694 -5.55 -20.49 -2.54
N THR A 695 -4.68 -19.47 -2.64
CA THR A 695 -3.73 -19.08 -1.59
C THR A 695 -4.41 -18.87 -0.24
N CYS A 696 -5.47 -18.04 -0.17
CA CYS A 696 -6.19 -17.81 1.08
C CYS A 696 -6.97 -19.05 1.54
N GLY A 697 -7.49 -19.87 0.62
CA GLY A 697 -8.15 -21.13 0.93
C GLY A 697 -7.22 -22.14 1.60
N ILE A 698 -6.01 -22.30 1.07
CA ILE A 698 -4.97 -23.18 1.63
C ILE A 698 -4.48 -22.67 2.99
N GLN A 699 -4.21 -21.37 3.11
CA GLN A 699 -3.85 -20.73 4.38
C GLN A 699 -4.94 -20.94 5.45
N ALA A 700 -6.20 -20.68 5.11
CA ALA A 700 -7.34 -20.85 6.02
C ALA A 700 -7.55 -22.32 6.40
N SER A 701 -7.40 -23.25 5.46
CA SER A 701 -7.51 -24.69 5.71
C SER A 701 -6.51 -25.13 6.78
N VAL A 702 -5.22 -24.81 6.59
CA VAL A 702 -4.15 -25.16 7.54
C VAL A 702 -4.34 -24.47 8.89
N MET A 703 -4.75 -23.20 8.91
CA MET A 703 -4.99 -22.45 10.16
C MET A 703 -6.23 -22.91 10.92
N ALA A 704 -7.23 -23.51 10.26
CA ALA A 704 -8.43 -24.04 10.89
C ALA A 704 -8.23 -25.46 11.48
N THR A 705 -7.37 -26.28 10.86
CA THR A 705 -7.07 -27.65 11.32
C THR A 705 -5.93 -27.71 12.34
N CYS A 706 -4.88 -26.89 12.17
CA CYS A 706 -3.63 -27.02 12.91
C CYS A 706 -3.41 -25.89 13.92
N SER A 707 -2.94 -26.24 15.11
CA SER A 707 -2.42 -25.30 16.11
C SER A 707 -0.91 -25.07 15.93
N PRO A 708 -0.35 -23.96 16.46
CA PRO A 708 1.10 -23.77 16.48
C PRO A 708 1.81 -24.94 17.18
N GLY A 709 2.83 -25.51 16.54
CA GLY A 709 3.56 -26.68 17.05
C GLY A 709 2.92 -28.05 16.76
N ASP A 710 1.71 -28.12 16.19
CA ASP A 710 1.25 -29.34 15.50
C ASP A 710 2.12 -29.60 14.26
N TYR A 711 2.04 -30.80 13.69
CA TYR A 711 2.70 -31.15 12.43
C TYR A 711 1.71 -31.21 11.26
N LEU A 712 2.07 -30.58 10.15
CA LEU A 712 1.41 -30.72 8.85
C LEU A 712 2.25 -31.66 7.99
N ILE A 713 1.67 -32.80 7.60
CA ILE A 713 2.29 -33.69 6.60
C ILE A 713 1.96 -33.13 5.22
N VAL A 714 2.96 -32.95 4.36
CA VAL A 714 2.85 -32.16 3.12
C VAL A 714 3.82 -32.68 2.04
N PRO A 715 3.45 -32.76 0.75
CA PRO A 715 4.37 -33.17 -0.30
C PRO A 715 5.43 -32.09 -0.59
N ARG A 716 6.65 -32.49 -0.94
CA ARG A 716 7.78 -31.57 -1.14
C ARG A 716 7.59 -30.60 -2.31
N ASN A 717 6.82 -30.99 -3.33
CA ASN A 717 6.42 -30.15 -4.46
C ASN A 717 5.16 -29.29 -4.18
N CYS A 718 4.84 -29.02 -2.92
CA CYS A 718 3.71 -28.15 -2.55
C CYS A 718 3.87 -26.70 -3.07
N HIS A 719 2.73 -26.02 -3.26
CA HIS A 719 2.69 -24.64 -3.73
C HIS A 719 3.16 -23.64 -2.65
N ILE A 720 3.71 -22.51 -3.08
CA ILE A 720 4.17 -21.38 -2.22
C ILE A 720 3.16 -20.94 -1.16
N SER A 721 1.86 -21.06 -1.43
CA SER A 721 0.80 -20.78 -0.45
C SER A 721 0.92 -21.64 0.82
N VAL A 722 1.32 -22.90 0.70
CA VAL A 722 1.51 -23.79 1.86
C VAL A 722 2.65 -23.28 2.75
N ILE A 723 3.76 -22.82 2.17
CA ILE A 723 4.87 -22.26 2.96
C ILE A 723 4.45 -20.98 3.68
N SER A 724 3.66 -20.12 3.03
CA SER A 724 3.07 -18.96 3.71
C SER A 724 2.11 -19.37 4.85
N ALA A 725 1.39 -20.49 4.70
CA ALA A 725 0.54 -21.04 5.76
C ALA A 725 1.37 -21.59 6.93
N LEU A 726 2.53 -22.22 6.69
CA LEU A 726 3.49 -22.61 7.73
C LEU A 726 3.99 -21.38 8.52
N VAL A 727 4.36 -20.30 7.81
CA VAL A 727 4.79 -19.04 8.44
C VAL A 727 3.67 -18.43 9.29
N LEU A 728 2.45 -18.31 8.75
CA LEU A 728 1.31 -17.68 9.42
C LEU A 728 0.81 -18.48 10.65
N SER A 729 0.66 -19.80 10.52
CA SER A 729 0.16 -20.67 11.60
C SER A 729 1.20 -21.04 12.64
N GLY A 730 2.47 -21.18 12.26
CA GLY A 730 3.49 -21.81 13.10
C GLY A 730 3.32 -23.33 13.25
N VAL A 731 2.64 -23.99 12.29
CA VAL A 731 2.63 -25.45 12.18
C VAL A 731 3.98 -25.97 11.63
N MET A 732 4.41 -27.12 12.11
CA MET A 732 5.68 -27.77 11.77
C MET A 732 5.54 -28.59 10.47
N PRO A 733 6.37 -28.41 9.44
CA PRO A 733 6.31 -29.26 8.25
C PRO A 733 6.91 -30.65 8.47
N LYS A 734 6.22 -31.69 8.01
CA LYS A 734 6.76 -33.03 7.74
C LYS A 734 6.66 -33.28 6.24
N TYR A 735 7.74 -33.00 5.51
CA TYR A 735 7.74 -33.19 4.05
C TYR A 735 7.77 -34.67 3.67
N ILE A 736 6.93 -35.06 2.72
CA ILE A 736 7.04 -36.30 1.95
C ILE A 736 7.65 -35.95 0.59
N VAL A 737 8.74 -36.61 0.21
CA VAL A 737 9.27 -36.51 -1.16
C VAL A 737 8.34 -37.28 -2.10
N PRO A 738 7.72 -36.64 -3.11
CA PRO A 738 6.89 -37.34 -4.10
C PRO A 738 7.74 -38.23 -4.98
N GLU A 739 7.13 -39.17 -5.70
CA GLU A 739 7.87 -39.89 -6.76
C GLU A 739 8.28 -38.90 -7.87
N TYR A 740 9.51 -39.00 -8.35
CA TYR A 740 10.05 -38.14 -9.40
C TYR A 740 10.59 -38.97 -10.57
N ASN A 741 10.12 -38.68 -11.78
CA ASN A 741 10.66 -39.26 -13.01
C ASN A 741 11.70 -38.32 -13.62
N SER A 742 12.95 -38.78 -13.67
CA SER A 742 14.10 -38.03 -14.20
C SER A 742 14.17 -37.96 -15.74
N GLY A 743 13.47 -38.85 -16.45
CA GLY A 743 13.34 -38.79 -17.91
C GLY A 743 12.33 -37.73 -18.38
N TRP A 744 11.41 -37.34 -17.51
CA TRP A 744 10.42 -36.27 -17.75
C TRP A 744 10.72 -34.96 -16.99
N ASP A 745 11.57 -34.97 -15.96
CA ASP A 745 11.74 -33.88 -14.98
C ASP A 745 10.41 -33.52 -14.31
N ILE A 746 9.66 -34.55 -13.88
CA ILE A 746 8.32 -34.41 -13.32
C ILE A 746 8.19 -35.17 -12.00
N ALA A 747 7.81 -34.42 -10.95
CA ALA A 747 7.28 -34.99 -9.72
C ALA A 747 5.79 -35.39 -9.89
N GLY A 748 5.48 -36.62 -9.54
CA GLY A 748 4.12 -37.15 -9.41
C GLY A 748 3.46 -36.76 -8.08
N GLY A 749 2.48 -37.56 -7.67
CA GLY A 749 1.81 -37.41 -6.38
C GLY A 749 2.55 -38.09 -5.23
N ILE A 750 1.88 -38.16 -4.09
CA ILE A 750 2.26 -38.99 -2.93
C ILE A 750 1.29 -40.17 -2.75
N THR A 751 1.75 -41.24 -2.11
CA THR A 751 0.98 -42.49 -1.95
C THR A 751 0.46 -42.69 -0.51
N PRO A 752 -0.60 -43.51 -0.30
CA PRO A 752 -1.10 -43.82 1.04
C PRO A 752 -0.05 -44.41 1.98
N SER A 753 0.90 -45.21 1.47
CA SER A 753 1.96 -45.81 2.29
C SER A 753 3.05 -44.82 2.70
N GLN A 754 3.33 -43.80 1.86
CA GLN A 754 4.19 -42.68 2.28
C GLN A 754 3.54 -41.86 3.40
N VAL A 755 2.22 -41.63 3.32
CA VAL A 755 1.47 -40.92 4.37
C VAL A 755 1.42 -41.75 5.66
N ASP A 756 1.05 -43.03 5.59
CA ASP A 756 0.99 -43.91 6.78
C ASP A 756 2.34 -43.98 7.50
N LYS A 757 3.44 -44.13 6.74
CA LYS A 757 4.80 -44.05 7.29
C LYS A 757 5.11 -42.69 7.92
N ALA A 758 4.79 -41.58 7.25
CA ALA A 758 5.07 -40.24 7.77
C ALA A 758 4.26 -39.92 9.04
N VAL A 759 3.06 -40.50 9.19
CA VAL A 759 2.26 -40.47 10.41
C VAL A 759 2.90 -41.34 11.50
N GLN A 760 3.25 -42.60 11.21
CA GLN A 760 3.90 -43.51 12.17
C GLN A 760 5.19 -42.91 12.77
N GLU A 761 6.07 -42.34 11.94
CA GLU A 761 7.30 -41.68 12.40
C GLU A 761 7.02 -40.49 13.35
N LEU A 762 5.88 -39.81 13.20
CA LEU A 762 5.45 -38.73 14.11
C LEU A 762 4.74 -39.27 15.37
N GLU A 763 3.99 -40.37 15.25
CA GLU A 763 3.37 -41.08 16.38
C GLU A 763 4.47 -41.64 17.32
N GLU A 764 5.54 -42.22 16.79
CA GLU A 764 6.71 -42.71 17.54
C GLU A 764 7.45 -41.57 18.27
N ASP A 765 7.71 -40.44 17.60
CA ASP A 765 8.31 -39.22 18.17
C ASP A 765 7.34 -38.44 19.11
N SER A 766 6.14 -38.99 19.38
CA SER A 766 5.09 -38.39 20.20
C SER A 766 4.67 -36.99 19.74
N LYS A 767 4.63 -36.76 18.43
CA LYS A 767 4.20 -35.51 17.78
C LYS A 767 2.75 -35.61 17.35
N LYS A 768 1.98 -34.54 17.58
CA LYS A 768 0.60 -34.43 17.09
C LYS A 768 0.60 -34.03 15.61
N VAL A 769 0.05 -34.89 14.76
CA VAL A 769 -0.34 -34.51 13.39
C VAL A 769 -1.61 -33.66 13.48
N GLY A 770 -1.60 -32.47 12.89
CA GLY A 770 -2.76 -31.58 12.82
C GLY A 770 -3.61 -31.81 11.57
N ALA A 771 -2.96 -32.09 10.44
CA ALA A 771 -3.60 -32.46 9.17
C ALA A 771 -2.58 -33.11 8.21
N VAL A 772 -3.09 -33.71 7.14
CA VAL A 772 -2.31 -34.04 5.93
C VAL A 772 -2.79 -33.14 4.79
N LEU A 773 -1.86 -32.47 4.10
CA LEU A 773 -2.13 -31.71 2.89
C LEU A 773 -1.59 -32.47 1.68
N VAL A 774 -2.40 -32.61 0.63
CA VAL A 774 -2.03 -33.29 -0.64
C VAL A 774 -2.23 -32.33 -1.81
N THR A 775 -1.28 -32.24 -2.73
CA THR A 775 -1.49 -31.56 -4.02
C THR A 775 -1.95 -32.59 -5.04
N SER A 776 -3.21 -32.49 -5.48
CA SER A 776 -3.81 -33.45 -6.41
C SER A 776 -4.97 -32.81 -7.18
N PRO A 777 -4.92 -32.71 -8.52
CA PRO A 777 -3.83 -33.18 -9.38
C PRO A 777 -2.57 -32.31 -9.24
N THR A 778 -1.41 -32.86 -9.61
CA THR A 778 -0.21 -32.05 -9.88
C THR A 778 -0.45 -31.13 -11.09
N TYR A 779 0.46 -30.18 -11.34
CA TYR A 779 0.39 -29.30 -12.52
C TYR A 779 0.21 -30.08 -13.84
N HIS A 780 0.92 -31.21 -13.95
CA HIS A 780 0.90 -32.14 -15.07
C HIS A 780 -0.33 -33.07 -15.13
N GLY A 781 -1.28 -32.92 -14.18
CA GLY A 781 -2.54 -33.66 -14.15
C GLY A 781 -2.51 -34.96 -13.33
N ILE A 782 -1.36 -35.36 -12.77
CA ILE A 782 -1.21 -36.65 -12.07
C ILE A 782 -1.97 -36.61 -10.75
N CYS A 783 -2.85 -37.59 -10.50
CA CYS A 783 -3.68 -37.64 -9.30
C CYS A 783 -3.09 -38.59 -8.25
N SER A 784 -3.10 -38.19 -6.98
CA SER A 784 -2.87 -39.10 -5.86
C SER A 784 -4.09 -39.97 -5.58
N ASN A 785 -3.88 -41.13 -4.95
CA ASN A 785 -4.98 -41.93 -4.39
C ASN A 785 -5.48 -41.28 -3.09
N ILE A 786 -6.33 -40.26 -3.22
CA ILE A 786 -6.88 -39.50 -2.08
C ILE A 786 -7.73 -40.42 -1.21
N GLN A 787 -8.54 -41.31 -1.78
CA GLN A 787 -9.37 -42.24 -0.98
C GLN A 787 -8.53 -43.15 -0.07
N GLY A 788 -7.37 -43.62 -0.55
CA GLY A 788 -6.41 -44.38 0.25
C GLY A 788 -5.73 -43.54 1.34
N ILE A 789 -5.38 -42.29 1.04
CA ILE A 789 -4.80 -41.34 2.01
C ILE A 789 -5.82 -41.00 3.11
N VAL A 790 -7.06 -40.69 2.73
CA VAL A 790 -8.20 -40.47 3.64
C VAL A 790 -8.41 -41.69 4.54
N SER A 791 -8.40 -42.91 3.98
CA SER A 791 -8.52 -44.14 4.76
C SER A 791 -7.42 -44.29 5.82
N VAL A 792 -6.18 -43.90 5.52
CA VAL A 792 -5.04 -43.91 6.47
C VAL A 792 -5.17 -42.85 7.57
N CYS A 793 -5.72 -41.67 7.24
CA CYS A 793 -5.78 -40.52 8.12
C CYS A 793 -7.02 -40.53 9.04
N HIS A 794 -8.19 -40.86 8.50
CA HIS A 794 -9.46 -40.90 9.24
C HIS A 794 -9.48 -42.00 10.31
N LEU A 795 -8.76 -43.12 10.11
CA LEU A 795 -8.54 -44.15 11.15
C LEU A 795 -7.88 -43.60 12.43
N ARG A 796 -7.22 -42.44 12.34
CA ARG A 796 -6.55 -41.73 13.45
C ARG A 796 -7.21 -40.39 13.80
N GLY A 797 -8.33 -40.05 13.14
CA GLY A 797 -8.99 -38.74 13.29
C GLY A 797 -8.20 -37.56 12.72
N ILE A 798 -7.26 -37.80 11.79
CA ILE A 798 -6.47 -36.75 11.14
C ILE A 798 -7.24 -36.25 9.90
N PRO A 799 -7.54 -34.95 9.77
CA PRO A 799 -8.22 -34.41 8.59
C PRO A 799 -7.29 -34.31 7.38
N VAL A 800 -7.85 -34.45 6.17
CA VAL A 800 -7.15 -34.35 4.89
C VAL A 800 -7.58 -33.09 4.14
N ILE A 801 -6.60 -32.25 3.83
CA ILE A 801 -6.70 -31.06 2.98
C ILE A 801 -6.17 -31.42 1.59
N VAL A 802 -6.88 -31.07 0.52
CA VAL A 802 -6.39 -31.22 -0.85
C VAL A 802 -6.29 -29.86 -1.55
N ASP A 803 -5.09 -29.55 -2.02
CA ASP A 803 -4.85 -28.53 -3.04
C ASP A 803 -5.24 -29.11 -4.40
N GLU A 804 -6.52 -28.93 -4.73
CA GLU A 804 -7.16 -29.33 -5.99
C GLU A 804 -7.22 -28.13 -6.96
N ALA A 805 -6.27 -27.19 -6.85
CA ALA A 805 -6.22 -25.96 -7.63
C ALA A 805 -6.27 -26.17 -9.15
N HIS A 806 -5.88 -27.35 -9.63
CA HIS A 806 -5.88 -27.73 -11.04
C HIS A 806 -6.96 -28.78 -11.42
N GLY A 807 -7.84 -29.17 -10.49
CA GLY A 807 -8.83 -30.26 -10.65
C GLY A 807 -10.31 -29.84 -10.61
N ALA A 808 -10.63 -28.55 -10.58
CA ALA A 808 -12.01 -28.06 -10.39
C ALA A 808 -13.04 -28.51 -11.45
N HIS A 809 -12.59 -29.03 -12.59
CA HIS A 809 -13.43 -29.60 -13.64
C HIS A 809 -13.84 -31.07 -13.40
N PHE A 810 -13.19 -31.77 -12.47
CA PHE A 810 -13.26 -33.24 -12.33
C PHE A 810 -14.67 -33.81 -12.18
N ARG A 811 -15.55 -33.13 -11.44
CA ARG A 811 -16.93 -33.60 -11.21
C ARG A 811 -17.80 -33.62 -12.48
N PHE A 812 -17.43 -32.90 -13.54
CA PHE A 812 -18.33 -32.56 -14.64
C PHE A 812 -18.22 -33.45 -15.89
N HIS A 813 -17.44 -34.54 -15.87
CA HIS A 813 -17.47 -35.56 -16.93
C HIS A 813 -16.91 -36.91 -16.47
N ARG A 814 -17.57 -38.01 -16.88
CA ARG A 814 -17.25 -39.40 -16.46
C ARG A 814 -15.86 -39.93 -16.83
N ASN A 815 -15.11 -39.23 -17.70
CA ASN A 815 -13.73 -39.60 -18.06
C ASN A 815 -12.68 -38.79 -17.27
N PHE A 816 -13.09 -37.91 -16.34
CA PHE A 816 -12.18 -37.26 -15.41
C PHE A 816 -11.91 -38.16 -14.19
N PRO A 817 -10.83 -37.88 -13.43
CA PRO A 817 -10.66 -38.44 -12.08
C PRO A 817 -11.81 -38.03 -11.16
N SER A 818 -12.10 -38.81 -10.11
CA SER A 818 -13.03 -38.39 -9.05
C SER A 818 -12.46 -37.20 -8.27
N SER A 819 -13.30 -36.24 -7.91
CA SER A 819 -12.88 -35.07 -7.12
C SER A 819 -12.41 -35.46 -5.70
N ALA A 820 -11.62 -34.59 -5.07
CA ALA A 820 -11.11 -34.81 -3.71
C ALA A 820 -12.23 -35.03 -2.68
N THR A 821 -13.34 -34.29 -2.80
CA THR A 821 -14.52 -34.45 -1.93
C THR A 821 -15.24 -35.78 -2.15
N GLU A 822 -15.34 -36.27 -3.39
CA GLU A 822 -15.88 -37.60 -3.70
C GLU A 822 -14.98 -38.74 -3.20
N GLN A 823 -13.68 -38.48 -3.08
CA GLN A 823 -12.71 -39.39 -2.46
C GLN A 823 -12.65 -39.26 -0.92
N GLY A 824 -13.44 -38.37 -0.32
CA GLY A 824 -13.60 -38.25 1.13
C GLY A 824 -12.67 -37.26 1.84
N ALA A 825 -12.00 -36.35 1.11
CA ALA A 825 -11.20 -35.28 1.73
C ALA A 825 -12.09 -34.28 2.50
N ASP A 826 -11.64 -33.86 3.68
CA ASP A 826 -12.39 -32.95 4.56
C ASP A 826 -12.42 -31.51 4.03
N LEU A 827 -11.32 -31.05 3.41
CA LEU A 827 -11.24 -29.76 2.72
C LEU A 827 -10.61 -29.92 1.34
N ALA A 828 -11.18 -29.27 0.32
CA ALA A 828 -10.64 -29.21 -1.03
C ALA A 828 -10.65 -27.76 -1.56
N VAL A 829 -9.49 -27.23 -1.95
CA VAL A 829 -9.35 -25.87 -2.49
C VAL A 829 -9.18 -25.92 -3.99
N GLN A 830 -10.03 -25.20 -4.72
CA GLN A 830 -10.12 -25.25 -6.18
C GLN A 830 -9.94 -23.86 -6.81
N SER A 831 -8.99 -23.69 -7.74
CA SER A 831 -8.83 -22.44 -8.50
C SER A 831 -9.80 -22.45 -9.67
N THR A 832 -11.03 -21.98 -9.44
CA THR A 832 -12.07 -21.88 -10.45
C THR A 832 -11.56 -21.21 -11.73
N HIS A 833 -10.72 -20.17 -11.63
CA HIS A 833 -10.13 -19.47 -12.78
C HIS A 833 -9.05 -20.23 -13.57
N LYS A 834 -8.50 -21.35 -13.06
CA LYS A 834 -7.45 -22.12 -13.76
C LYS A 834 -8.01 -23.13 -14.77
N VAL A 835 -9.22 -23.63 -14.55
CA VAL A 835 -9.81 -24.72 -15.37
C VAL A 835 -11.31 -24.53 -15.67
N LEU A 836 -11.99 -23.58 -15.03
CA LEU A 836 -13.38 -23.18 -15.28
C LEU A 836 -13.43 -21.71 -15.71
N CYS A 837 -14.63 -21.19 -16.01
CA CYS A 837 -14.82 -19.89 -16.68
C CYS A 837 -15.00 -18.69 -15.72
N SER A 838 -14.30 -18.64 -14.59
CA SER A 838 -14.32 -17.47 -13.68
C SER A 838 -13.08 -16.59 -13.83
N LEU A 839 -13.12 -15.36 -13.29
CA LEU A 839 -12.03 -14.39 -13.44
C LEU A 839 -10.79 -14.78 -12.61
N THR A 840 -9.59 -14.49 -13.11
CA THR A 840 -8.31 -14.63 -12.38
C THR A 840 -8.44 -14.09 -10.95
N GLN A 841 -7.73 -14.71 -9.99
CA GLN A 841 -7.85 -14.47 -8.54
C GLN A 841 -9.10 -15.09 -7.86
N SER A 842 -10.13 -15.50 -8.60
CA SER A 842 -11.30 -16.16 -8.00
C SER A 842 -11.13 -17.68 -7.79
N SER A 843 -11.64 -18.21 -6.68
CA SER A 843 -11.49 -19.62 -6.27
C SER A 843 -12.65 -20.07 -5.37
N MET A 844 -12.76 -21.37 -5.08
CA MET A 844 -13.66 -21.91 -4.07
C MET A 844 -12.90 -22.80 -3.07
N LEU A 845 -13.32 -22.78 -1.81
CA LEU A 845 -13.01 -23.80 -0.82
C LEU A 845 -14.26 -24.64 -0.59
N HIS A 846 -14.13 -25.96 -0.67
CA HIS A 846 -15.18 -26.94 -0.40
C HIS A 846 -14.85 -27.72 0.87
N MET A 847 -15.86 -28.06 1.67
CA MET A 847 -15.74 -28.91 2.86
C MET A 847 -16.66 -30.13 2.76
N ALA A 848 -16.14 -31.27 3.19
CA ALA A 848 -16.90 -32.50 3.47
C ALA A 848 -16.56 -33.03 4.87
N GLY A 849 -17.27 -34.07 5.32
CA GLY A 849 -17.05 -34.67 6.64
C GLY A 849 -17.39 -33.75 7.83
N ASP A 850 -16.95 -34.16 9.01
CA ASP A 850 -17.18 -33.51 10.30
C ASP A 850 -15.92 -33.36 11.18
N LEU A 851 -14.75 -33.76 10.70
CA LEU A 851 -13.46 -33.61 11.40
C LEU A 851 -12.98 -32.15 11.50
N VAL A 852 -13.53 -31.24 10.68
CA VAL A 852 -13.10 -29.85 10.56
C VAL A 852 -14.19 -28.89 11.03
N ASP A 853 -13.76 -27.86 11.76
CA ASP A 853 -14.63 -26.82 12.30
C ASP A 853 -14.94 -25.75 11.25
N ALA A 854 -16.17 -25.79 10.72
CA ALA A 854 -16.65 -24.89 9.67
C ALA A 854 -16.73 -23.41 10.09
N ASP A 855 -16.73 -23.11 11.40
CA ASP A 855 -16.75 -21.74 11.90
C ASP A 855 -15.32 -21.22 12.08
N LYS A 856 -14.35 -22.06 12.47
CA LYS A 856 -12.92 -21.73 12.37
C LYS A 856 -12.48 -21.46 10.94
N VAL A 857 -12.89 -22.30 9.97
CA VAL A 857 -12.61 -22.04 8.55
C VAL A 857 -13.12 -20.66 8.13
N SER A 858 -14.33 -20.29 8.58
CA SER A 858 -14.92 -18.98 8.30
C SER A 858 -14.15 -17.82 8.97
N GLN A 859 -13.70 -18.00 10.22
CA GLN A 859 -12.86 -17.03 10.94
C GLN A 859 -11.47 -16.86 10.29
N CYS A 860 -10.82 -17.95 9.88
CA CYS A 860 -9.54 -17.88 9.20
C CYS A 860 -9.67 -17.20 7.83
N LEU A 861 -10.76 -17.44 7.08
CA LEU A 861 -11.04 -16.70 5.85
C LEU A 861 -11.29 -15.21 6.10
N GLN A 862 -11.92 -14.84 7.21
CA GLN A 862 -12.09 -13.43 7.61
C GLN A 862 -10.75 -12.72 7.92
N LEU A 863 -9.73 -13.45 8.38
CA LEU A 863 -8.38 -12.92 8.61
C LEU A 863 -7.51 -12.82 7.34
N LEU A 864 -7.90 -13.48 6.25
CA LEU A 864 -7.05 -13.72 5.07
C LEU A 864 -7.59 -13.15 3.75
N GLN A 865 -8.83 -12.67 3.73
CA GLN A 865 -9.44 -12.04 2.57
C GLN A 865 -9.63 -10.53 2.76
N SER A 866 -9.80 -9.80 1.66
CA SER A 866 -10.13 -8.36 1.70
C SER A 866 -11.41 -8.11 2.48
N SER A 867 -11.42 -7.11 3.38
CA SER A 867 -12.63 -6.59 4.03
C SER A 867 -13.59 -5.88 3.07
N SER A 868 -13.13 -5.56 1.85
CA SER A 868 -13.95 -5.18 0.70
C SER A 868 -13.68 -6.16 -0.46
N PRO A 869 -14.35 -7.32 -0.52
CA PRO A 869 -14.25 -8.26 -1.63
C PRO A 869 -14.78 -7.67 -2.95
N SER A 870 -14.15 -7.98 -4.08
CA SER A 870 -14.69 -7.56 -5.39
C SER A 870 -15.90 -8.41 -5.78
N TYR A 871 -17.05 -7.74 -5.94
CA TYR A 871 -18.30 -8.37 -6.37
C TYR A 871 -18.26 -8.85 -7.83
N LEU A 872 -17.33 -8.34 -8.64
CA LEU A 872 -17.02 -8.89 -9.97
C LEU A 872 -16.41 -10.30 -9.87
N LEU A 873 -15.47 -10.52 -8.95
CA LEU A 873 -14.88 -11.84 -8.71
C LEU A 873 -15.92 -12.81 -8.15
N LEU A 874 -16.68 -12.42 -7.11
CA LEU A 874 -17.77 -13.22 -6.54
C LEU A 874 -18.84 -13.58 -7.58
N SER A 875 -19.23 -12.63 -8.43
CA SER A 875 -20.19 -12.87 -9.50
C SER A 875 -19.65 -13.78 -10.60
N SER A 876 -18.33 -13.75 -10.88
CA SER A 876 -17.72 -14.68 -11.82
C SER A 876 -17.73 -16.14 -11.33
N LEU A 877 -17.66 -16.35 -10.01
CA LEU A 877 -17.80 -17.67 -9.38
C LEU A 877 -19.23 -18.19 -9.49
N ASP A 878 -20.24 -17.35 -9.19
CA ASP A 878 -21.65 -17.71 -9.36
C ASP A 878 -22.02 -17.93 -10.84
N ALA A 879 -21.46 -17.15 -11.76
CA ALA A 879 -21.63 -17.31 -13.21
C ALA A 879 -21.03 -18.62 -13.73
N ALA A 880 -19.80 -18.96 -13.35
CA ALA A 880 -19.16 -20.22 -13.76
C ALA A 880 -19.92 -21.44 -13.20
N ARG A 881 -20.35 -21.38 -11.93
CA ARG A 881 -21.24 -22.38 -11.31
C ARG A 881 -22.58 -22.48 -12.05
N ALA A 882 -23.18 -21.37 -12.44
CA ALA A 882 -24.43 -21.35 -13.20
C ALA A 882 -24.29 -22.06 -14.56
N GLN A 883 -23.30 -21.65 -15.35
CA GLN A 883 -22.98 -22.23 -16.67
C GLN A 883 -22.83 -23.76 -16.60
N LEU A 884 -22.09 -24.27 -15.61
CA LEU A 884 -21.88 -25.70 -15.39
C LEU A 884 -23.18 -26.42 -14.97
N SER A 885 -24.04 -25.76 -14.20
CA SER A 885 -25.36 -26.31 -13.84
C SER A 885 -26.40 -26.29 -14.97
N GLU A 886 -26.19 -25.51 -16.05
CA GLU A 886 -27.07 -25.49 -17.22
C GLU A 886 -26.69 -26.51 -18.29
N ASN A 887 -25.42 -26.90 -18.40
CA ASN A 887 -24.94 -27.81 -19.43
C ASN A 887 -23.94 -28.86 -18.90
N ALA A 888 -24.47 -30.00 -18.46
CA ALA A 888 -23.69 -31.15 -17.98
C ALA A 888 -22.74 -31.76 -19.05
N GLU A 889 -23.03 -31.56 -20.34
CA GLU A 889 -22.25 -32.13 -21.45
C GLU A 889 -21.11 -31.19 -21.92
N SER A 890 -20.88 -30.06 -21.22
CA SER A 890 -19.93 -29.00 -21.61
C SER A 890 -18.51 -29.50 -21.90
N PHE A 891 -18.07 -30.56 -21.22
CA PHE A 891 -16.71 -31.10 -21.34
C PHE A 891 -16.53 -32.18 -22.41
N ASN A 892 -17.59 -32.63 -23.09
CA ASN A 892 -17.52 -33.71 -24.07
C ASN A 892 -16.53 -33.41 -25.23
N GLU A 893 -16.65 -32.24 -25.85
CA GLU A 893 -15.76 -31.84 -26.96
C GLU A 893 -14.33 -31.52 -26.48
N PRO A 894 -14.09 -30.78 -25.38
CA PRO A 894 -12.76 -30.64 -24.78
C PRO A 894 -12.07 -31.97 -24.46
N VAL A 895 -12.80 -32.96 -23.90
CA VAL A 895 -12.25 -34.29 -23.61
C VAL A 895 -11.97 -35.07 -24.89
N SER A 896 -12.86 -35.04 -25.89
CA SER A 896 -12.62 -35.69 -27.18
C SER A 896 -11.38 -35.08 -27.85
N MET A 897 -11.33 -33.75 -27.97
CA MET A 897 -10.17 -33.02 -28.49
C MET A 897 -8.87 -33.40 -27.78
N ALA A 898 -8.85 -33.42 -26.45
CA ALA A 898 -7.63 -33.73 -25.69
C ALA A 898 -7.18 -35.19 -25.89
N LEU A 899 -8.12 -36.15 -25.91
CA LEU A 899 -7.80 -37.57 -26.15
C LEU A 899 -7.36 -37.84 -27.60
N GLU A 900 -8.04 -37.25 -28.58
CA GLU A 900 -7.68 -37.32 -30.00
C GLU A 900 -6.30 -36.69 -30.25
N THR A 901 -6.02 -35.55 -29.63
CA THR A 901 -4.72 -34.85 -29.71
C THR A 901 -3.61 -35.70 -29.08
N LYS A 902 -3.82 -36.23 -27.87
CA LYS A 902 -2.86 -37.16 -27.23
C LYS A 902 -2.62 -38.42 -28.06
N HIS A 903 -3.63 -38.91 -28.79
CA HIS A 903 -3.45 -40.03 -29.72
C HIS A 903 -2.62 -39.64 -30.94
N GLN A 904 -2.95 -38.52 -31.60
CA GLN A 904 -2.21 -38.04 -32.77
C GLN A 904 -0.75 -37.71 -32.46
N LEU A 905 -0.48 -36.99 -31.35
CA LEU A 905 0.88 -36.65 -30.94
C LEU A 905 1.75 -37.90 -30.71
N ARG A 906 1.21 -38.97 -30.11
CA ARG A 906 1.90 -40.27 -29.95
C ARG A 906 2.22 -41.01 -31.25
N THR A 907 1.69 -40.57 -32.40
CA THR A 907 2.05 -41.15 -33.72
C THR A 907 3.16 -40.38 -34.42
N ILE A 908 3.65 -39.27 -33.85
CA ILE A 908 4.70 -38.44 -34.42
C ILE A 908 6.08 -38.99 -33.99
N PRO A 909 7.00 -39.31 -34.92
CA PRO A 909 8.30 -39.87 -34.58
C PRO A 909 9.12 -38.95 -33.66
N GLY A 910 9.71 -39.53 -32.60
CA GLY A 910 10.52 -38.79 -31.62
C GLY A 910 9.74 -37.95 -30.60
N ILE A 911 8.40 -38.03 -30.60
CA ILE A 911 7.54 -37.33 -29.63
C ILE A 911 6.93 -38.32 -28.65
N SER A 912 7.24 -38.14 -27.36
CA SER A 912 6.58 -38.85 -26.26
C SER A 912 5.46 -38.00 -25.66
N VAL A 913 4.42 -38.63 -25.12
CA VAL A 913 3.30 -37.96 -24.43
C VAL A 913 3.09 -38.62 -23.07
N LEU A 914 3.05 -37.82 -22.01
CA LEU A 914 3.04 -38.28 -20.62
C LEU A 914 1.81 -39.13 -20.30
N ASP A 915 2.04 -40.24 -19.61
CA ASP A 915 1.00 -41.04 -18.97
C ASP A 915 1.53 -41.82 -17.75
N LEU A 916 0.62 -42.53 -17.10
CA LEU A 916 0.84 -43.24 -15.84
C LEU A 916 1.92 -44.34 -15.92
N SER A 917 2.21 -44.88 -17.10
CA SER A 917 3.31 -45.86 -17.26
C SER A 917 4.70 -45.25 -17.07
N SER A 918 4.78 -43.91 -16.97
CA SER A 918 6.01 -43.20 -16.59
C SER A 918 6.30 -43.24 -15.09
N PHE A 919 5.44 -43.83 -14.26
CA PHE A 919 5.62 -43.89 -12.80
C PHE A 919 5.60 -45.34 -12.29
N LEU A 920 6.33 -45.58 -11.20
CA LEU A 920 6.41 -46.87 -10.50
C LEU A 920 5.25 -47.04 -9.51
N SER A 921 4.75 -45.94 -8.95
CA SER A 921 3.55 -45.92 -8.11
C SER A 921 2.27 -46.03 -8.95
N ASP A 922 1.33 -46.83 -8.46
CA ASP A 922 -0.01 -47.00 -9.03
C ASP A 922 -0.88 -45.75 -8.78
N PHE A 923 -0.59 -44.66 -9.50
CA PHE A 923 -1.37 -43.43 -9.48
C PHE A 923 -2.70 -43.65 -10.24
N PRO A 924 -3.88 -43.43 -9.62
CA PRO A 924 -5.15 -43.89 -10.17
C PRO A 924 -5.59 -43.19 -11.47
N ALA A 925 -5.12 -41.98 -11.74
CA ALA A 925 -5.54 -41.21 -12.92
C ALA A 925 -4.55 -40.08 -13.29
N ILE A 926 -4.64 -39.64 -14.54
CA ILE A 926 -4.06 -38.39 -15.05
C ILE A 926 -5.15 -37.57 -15.74
N ASP A 927 -5.20 -36.26 -15.49
CA ASP A 927 -6.17 -35.35 -16.12
C ASP A 927 -6.10 -35.46 -17.67
N PRO A 928 -7.19 -35.86 -18.36
CA PRO A 928 -7.17 -35.92 -19.81
C PRO A 928 -6.89 -34.55 -20.44
N LEU A 929 -7.25 -33.42 -19.79
CA LEU A 929 -7.07 -32.06 -20.32
C LEU A 929 -5.64 -31.49 -20.17
N ARG A 930 -4.73 -32.17 -19.46
CA ARG A 930 -3.29 -31.83 -19.43
C ARG A 930 -2.55 -32.60 -20.51
N ILE A 931 -2.04 -31.91 -21.53
CA ILE A 931 -1.24 -32.51 -22.60
C ILE A 931 0.22 -32.15 -22.35
N THR A 932 0.96 -33.04 -21.71
CA THR A 932 2.42 -32.92 -21.54
C THR A 932 3.11 -33.79 -22.59
N LEU A 933 4.02 -33.21 -23.36
CA LEU A 933 4.82 -33.90 -24.38
C LEU A 933 6.32 -33.66 -24.17
N SER A 934 7.15 -34.59 -24.63
CA SER A 934 8.61 -34.51 -24.62
C SER A 934 9.14 -34.75 -26.02
N ALA A 935 10.18 -33.98 -26.38
CA ALA A 935 10.95 -34.10 -27.61
C ALA A 935 12.38 -34.61 -27.37
N SER A 936 12.67 -35.17 -26.19
CA SER A 936 14.02 -35.61 -25.79
C SER A 936 14.59 -36.77 -26.63
N ASP A 937 13.76 -37.43 -27.46
CA ASP A 937 14.22 -38.42 -28.44
C ASP A 937 14.71 -37.75 -29.75
N LEU A 938 14.19 -36.56 -30.10
CA LEU A 938 14.75 -35.68 -31.14
C LEU A 938 16.05 -34.97 -30.70
N GLN A 939 16.50 -35.22 -29.46
CA GLN A 939 17.57 -34.50 -28.75
C GLN A 939 17.26 -33.03 -28.44
N LEU A 940 15.97 -32.70 -28.23
CA LEU A 940 15.54 -31.36 -27.83
C LEU A 940 15.10 -31.33 -26.36
N SER A 941 15.47 -30.27 -25.64
CA SER A 941 14.89 -29.92 -24.33
C SER A 941 13.44 -29.41 -24.47
N GLY A 942 12.74 -29.31 -23.34
CA GLY A 942 11.43 -28.64 -23.30
C GLY A 942 11.51 -27.17 -23.73
N TYR A 943 12.58 -26.45 -23.40
CA TYR A 943 12.76 -25.05 -23.78
C TYR A 943 12.96 -24.87 -25.29
N GLU A 944 13.77 -25.71 -25.93
CA GLU A 944 13.96 -25.66 -27.39
C GLU A 944 12.67 -26.03 -28.14
N ALA A 945 11.90 -26.99 -27.62
CA ALA A 945 10.60 -27.34 -28.16
C ALA A 945 9.56 -26.21 -27.99
N ASP A 946 9.54 -25.52 -26.85
CA ASP A 946 8.64 -24.39 -26.60
C ASP A 946 9.00 -23.17 -27.46
N VAL A 947 10.28 -22.78 -27.55
CA VAL A 947 10.77 -21.68 -28.42
C VAL A 947 10.37 -21.93 -29.87
N PHE A 948 10.52 -23.15 -30.38
CA PHE A 948 10.06 -23.50 -31.73
C PHE A 948 8.53 -23.34 -31.90
N LEU A 949 7.74 -23.80 -30.93
CA LEU A 949 6.28 -23.71 -30.99
C LEU A 949 5.78 -22.26 -30.83
N ALA A 950 6.45 -21.45 -30.02
CA ALA A 950 6.17 -20.04 -29.80
C ALA A 950 6.60 -19.17 -30.98
N GLU A 951 7.85 -19.23 -31.42
CA GLU A 951 8.38 -18.35 -32.47
C GLU A 951 7.88 -18.75 -33.87
N GLU A 952 8.17 -19.96 -34.34
CA GLU A 952 7.81 -20.40 -35.70
C GLU A 952 6.30 -20.62 -35.88
N HIS A 953 5.59 -21.00 -34.81
CA HIS A 953 4.19 -21.43 -34.91
C HIS A 953 3.18 -20.59 -34.10
N GLN A 954 3.63 -19.67 -33.25
CA GLN A 954 2.78 -18.80 -32.41
C GLN A 954 1.77 -19.61 -31.57
N ILE A 955 2.27 -20.68 -30.94
CA ILE A 955 1.61 -21.51 -29.93
C ILE A 955 2.27 -21.21 -28.59
N VAL A 956 1.47 -20.79 -27.61
CA VAL A 956 1.94 -20.55 -26.23
C VAL A 956 1.62 -21.77 -25.38
N SER A 957 2.59 -22.28 -24.63
CA SER A 957 2.37 -23.36 -23.65
C SER A 957 1.85 -22.84 -22.31
N GLU A 958 1.37 -23.77 -21.48
CA GLU A 958 0.94 -23.48 -20.11
C GLU A 958 2.12 -23.64 -19.12
N LEU A 959 3.05 -24.53 -19.41
CA LEU A 959 4.23 -24.82 -18.58
C LEU A 959 5.35 -25.46 -19.40
N VAL A 960 6.57 -24.91 -19.29
CA VAL A 960 7.81 -25.47 -19.82
C VAL A 960 8.69 -26.02 -18.69
N GLY A 961 9.16 -27.26 -18.81
CA GLY A 961 10.16 -27.90 -17.93
C GLY A 961 11.37 -28.39 -18.74
N THR A 962 12.39 -28.98 -18.10
CA THR A 962 13.66 -29.25 -18.81
C THR A 962 13.55 -30.32 -19.91
N GLN A 963 12.67 -31.31 -19.75
CA GLN A 963 12.47 -32.39 -20.73
C GLN A 963 11.12 -32.34 -21.46
N ALA A 964 10.21 -31.43 -21.06
CA ALA A 964 8.81 -31.50 -21.48
C ALA A 964 8.10 -30.14 -21.53
N VAL A 965 7.07 -30.06 -22.37
CA VAL A 965 6.18 -28.91 -22.52
C VAL A 965 4.75 -29.35 -22.26
N THR A 966 3.99 -28.56 -21.50
CA THR A 966 2.62 -28.85 -21.06
C THR A 966 1.64 -27.82 -21.57
N PHE A 967 0.50 -28.30 -22.06
CA PHE A 967 -0.62 -27.51 -22.57
C PHE A 967 -1.90 -27.86 -21.80
N ALA A 968 -2.73 -26.85 -21.53
CA ALA A 968 -4.05 -27.01 -20.91
C ALA A 968 -5.17 -26.86 -21.96
N VAL A 969 -5.98 -27.91 -22.11
CA VAL A 969 -7.26 -27.84 -22.84
C VAL A 969 -8.33 -27.34 -21.89
N ASN A 970 -9.19 -26.42 -22.34
CA ASN A 970 -10.27 -25.84 -21.54
C ASN A 970 -11.55 -25.65 -22.38
N LEU A 971 -12.63 -25.17 -21.74
CA LEU A 971 -13.95 -24.96 -22.37
C LEU A 971 -13.94 -23.96 -23.55
N GLY A 972 -12.91 -23.10 -23.66
CA GLY A 972 -12.73 -22.17 -24.77
C GLY A 972 -11.77 -22.65 -25.88
N THR A 973 -11.04 -23.76 -25.68
CA THR A 973 -10.15 -24.33 -26.70
C THR A 973 -10.95 -24.79 -27.90
N ARG A 974 -10.52 -24.45 -29.13
CA ARG A 974 -11.24 -24.82 -30.36
C ARG A 974 -10.50 -25.94 -31.09
N ARG A 975 -11.23 -26.70 -31.91
CA ARG A 975 -10.69 -27.77 -32.76
C ARG A 975 -9.54 -27.31 -33.69
N HIS A 976 -9.56 -26.05 -34.12
CA HIS A 976 -8.46 -25.45 -34.88
C HIS A 976 -7.15 -25.35 -34.08
N ASP A 977 -7.24 -25.00 -32.80
CA ASP A 977 -6.08 -24.71 -31.95
C ASP A 977 -5.29 -26.00 -31.64
N VAL A 978 -6.01 -27.09 -31.35
CA VAL A 978 -5.37 -28.42 -31.16
C VAL A 978 -4.85 -29.02 -32.47
N ASN A 979 -5.55 -28.85 -33.59
CA ASN A 979 -5.06 -29.30 -34.90
C ASN A 979 -3.75 -28.56 -35.29
N ARG A 980 -3.63 -27.28 -34.93
CA ARG A 980 -2.42 -26.46 -35.11
C ARG A 980 -1.28 -26.95 -34.24
N LEU A 981 -1.53 -27.31 -32.98
CA LEU A 981 -0.54 -27.94 -32.09
C LEU A 981 0.01 -29.24 -32.70
N VAL A 982 -0.87 -30.15 -33.15
CA VAL A 982 -0.46 -31.42 -33.80
C VAL A 982 0.35 -31.17 -35.07
N HIS A 983 -0.06 -30.22 -35.91
CA HIS A 983 0.68 -29.89 -37.13
C HIS A 983 2.07 -29.30 -36.85
N SER A 984 2.18 -28.44 -35.84
CA SER A 984 3.44 -27.78 -35.47
C SER A 984 4.41 -28.74 -34.80
N VAL A 985 3.93 -29.63 -33.92
CA VAL A 985 4.75 -30.71 -33.34
C VAL A 985 5.16 -31.74 -34.43
N LYS A 986 4.34 -31.93 -35.47
CA LYS A 986 4.76 -32.72 -36.64
C LYS A 986 5.87 -32.02 -37.44
N HIS A 987 5.81 -30.70 -37.61
CA HIS A 987 6.88 -29.92 -38.24
C HIS A 987 8.18 -29.95 -37.43
N LEU A 988 8.09 -29.88 -36.09
CA LEU A 988 9.23 -30.08 -35.17
C LEU A 988 9.92 -31.44 -35.43
N SER A 989 9.12 -32.51 -35.47
CA SER A 989 9.62 -33.86 -35.79
C SER A 989 10.25 -33.92 -37.19
N GLU A 990 9.56 -33.44 -38.23
CA GLU A 990 10.06 -33.46 -39.61
C GLU A 990 11.36 -32.68 -39.80
N LYS A 991 11.58 -31.61 -39.02
CA LYS A 991 12.80 -30.80 -39.03
C LYS A 991 13.97 -31.53 -38.36
N TYR A 992 13.81 -31.99 -37.11
CA TYR A 992 14.93 -32.50 -36.31
C TYR A 992 15.18 -34.01 -36.42
N PHE A 993 14.19 -34.81 -36.83
CA PHE A 993 14.32 -36.28 -36.96
C PHE A 993 15.27 -36.70 -38.09
N SER A 994 15.46 -35.88 -39.13
CA SER A 994 16.38 -36.15 -40.23
C SER A 994 17.83 -35.71 -40.01
N GLU A 995 18.09 -34.77 -39.11
CA GLU A 995 19.43 -34.21 -38.90
C GLU A 995 20.25 -34.99 -37.85
N ASN A 996 19.60 -35.44 -36.77
CA ASN A 996 20.26 -36.08 -35.62
C ASN A 996 20.58 -37.58 -35.82
N GLY A 997 21.15 -37.92 -36.97
CA GLY A 997 21.62 -39.27 -37.29
C GLY A 997 22.84 -39.70 -36.47
N SER A 998 22.62 -40.51 -35.42
CA SER A 998 23.67 -41.19 -34.64
C SER A 998 24.64 -40.27 -33.87
N SER A 999 24.14 -39.57 -32.85
CA SER A 999 24.97 -39.09 -31.72
C SER A 999 24.56 -39.79 -30.42
N SER A 1000 25.52 -40.05 -29.53
CA SER A 1000 25.25 -40.68 -28.23
C SER A 1000 24.64 -39.68 -27.25
N ARG A 1001 23.49 -40.01 -26.67
CA ARG A 1001 22.82 -39.24 -25.62
C ARG A 1001 23.85 -38.81 -24.56
N LYS A 1002 23.96 -37.51 -24.29
CA LYS A 1002 24.59 -37.07 -23.04
C LYS A 1002 23.64 -37.50 -21.93
N GLU A 1003 24.02 -38.51 -21.15
CA GLU A 1003 23.37 -38.74 -19.87
C GLU A 1003 23.57 -37.48 -19.03
N ASN A 1004 22.48 -36.79 -18.70
CA ASN A 1004 22.50 -35.65 -17.80
C ASN A 1004 21.98 -36.16 -16.44
N PRO A 1005 22.86 -36.46 -15.47
CA PRO A 1005 22.50 -37.17 -14.24
C PRO A 1005 21.85 -36.23 -13.23
N ALA A 1006 20.72 -35.64 -13.61
CA ALA A 1006 19.90 -34.78 -12.76
C ALA A 1006 19.22 -35.62 -11.66
N SER A 1007 19.88 -35.75 -10.51
CA SER A 1007 19.21 -36.20 -9.29
C SER A 1007 18.10 -35.21 -8.93
N SER A 1008 16.95 -35.73 -8.50
CA SER A 1008 15.79 -34.93 -8.07
C SER A 1008 16.21 -33.78 -7.15
N PRO A 1009 15.81 -32.52 -7.45
CA PRO A 1009 16.08 -31.38 -6.58
C PRO A 1009 15.28 -31.44 -5.27
N LEU A 1010 14.32 -32.37 -5.15
CA LEU A 1010 13.42 -32.51 -4.00
C LEU A 1010 13.95 -33.47 -2.92
N ASP A 1011 14.96 -34.30 -3.24
CA ASP A 1011 15.36 -35.43 -2.38
C ASP A 1011 16.37 -35.04 -1.30
N LYS A 1012 17.14 -33.96 -1.52
CA LYS A 1012 18.36 -33.62 -0.76
C LYS A 1012 18.25 -32.27 -0.04
N PHE A 1013 17.24 -32.11 0.81
CA PHE A 1013 17.08 -30.95 1.69
C PHE A 1013 17.45 -31.29 3.15
N SER A 1014 17.78 -30.28 3.95
CA SER A 1014 17.99 -30.44 5.40
C SER A 1014 17.46 -29.21 6.13
N ILE A 1015 16.48 -29.41 7.01
CA ILE A 1015 15.85 -28.33 7.77
C ILE A 1015 16.67 -28.03 9.03
N LYS A 1016 17.02 -26.76 9.26
CA LYS A 1016 17.66 -26.28 10.49
C LYS A 1016 16.78 -25.35 11.31
N LEU A 1017 15.87 -24.64 10.65
CA LEU A 1017 14.86 -23.77 11.23
C LEU A 1017 13.53 -24.03 10.53
N THR A 1018 12.41 -23.83 11.21
CA THR A 1018 11.12 -23.79 10.52
C THR A 1018 11.04 -22.60 9.55
N PRO A 1019 10.19 -22.66 8.51
CA PRO A 1019 9.93 -21.51 7.66
C PRO A 1019 9.51 -20.27 8.43
N ARG A 1020 8.79 -20.42 9.56
CA ARG A 1020 8.41 -19.30 10.44
C ARG A 1020 9.62 -18.68 11.13
N GLU A 1021 10.49 -19.47 11.75
CA GLU A 1021 11.70 -18.96 12.42
C GLU A 1021 12.62 -18.27 11.41
N ALA A 1022 12.88 -18.91 10.27
CA ALA A 1022 13.68 -18.35 9.20
C ALA A 1022 13.07 -17.06 8.61
N PHE A 1023 11.74 -16.98 8.48
CA PHE A 1023 11.05 -15.76 8.05
C PHE A 1023 11.28 -14.59 9.02
N PHE A 1024 11.16 -14.81 10.33
CA PHE A 1024 11.31 -13.75 11.34
C PHE A 1024 12.76 -13.45 11.77
N LEU A 1025 13.72 -14.34 11.50
CA LEU A 1025 15.13 -14.12 11.80
C LEU A 1025 15.77 -13.04 10.89
N LYS A 1026 16.78 -12.36 11.44
CA LYS A 1026 17.65 -11.45 10.67
C LYS A 1026 18.37 -12.24 9.57
N LYS A 1027 18.57 -11.59 8.41
CA LYS A 1027 19.20 -12.18 7.24
C LYS A 1027 20.37 -11.33 6.78
N ARG A 1028 21.39 -11.96 6.19
CA ARG A 1028 22.53 -11.31 5.52
C ARG A 1028 22.60 -11.77 4.07
N ARG A 1029 23.09 -10.90 3.18
CA ARG A 1029 23.41 -11.28 1.80
C ARG A 1029 24.77 -11.99 1.77
N VAL A 1030 24.88 -13.06 1.01
CA VAL A 1030 26.13 -13.76 0.68
C VAL A 1030 26.23 -13.92 -0.84
N SER A 1031 27.43 -14.14 -1.36
CA SER A 1031 27.58 -14.60 -2.75
C SER A 1031 26.91 -15.98 -2.93
N ILE A 1032 26.64 -16.38 -4.18
CA ILE A 1032 26.09 -17.72 -4.43
C ILE A 1032 27.10 -18.82 -4.03
N GLU A 1033 28.40 -18.55 -4.15
CA GLU A 1033 29.51 -19.42 -3.74
C GLU A 1033 29.63 -19.54 -2.22
N ASP A 1034 29.60 -18.42 -1.49
CA ASP A 1034 29.67 -18.37 -0.02
C ASP A 1034 28.39 -18.89 0.67
N SER A 1035 27.34 -19.17 -0.09
CA SER A 1035 26.06 -19.66 0.44
C SER A 1035 26.06 -21.16 0.80
N LEU A 1036 27.03 -21.94 0.32
CA LEU A 1036 27.04 -23.39 0.50
C LEU A 1036 27.19 -23.78 1.98
N GLY A 1037 26.19 -24.49 2.52
CA GLY A 1037 26.13 -24.92 3.92
C GLY A 1037 25.51 -23.90 4.88
N GLU A 1038 25.21 -22.68 4.41
CA GLU A 1038 24.44 -21.68 5.15
C GLU A 1038 22.95 -22.06 5.21
N ILE A 1039 22.21 -21.44 6.13
CA ILE A 1039 20.76 -21.63 6.25
C ILE A 1039 20.04 -20.58 5.40
N CYS A 1040 19.33 -21.01 4.36
CA CYS A 1040 18.61 -20.14 3.43
C CYS A 1040 17.59 -19.25 4.16
N GLY A 1041 17.57 -17.96 3.84
CA GLY A 1041 16.61 -16.98 4.34
C GLY A 1041 15.47 -16.68 3.37
N GLU A 1042 15.45 -17.31 2.20
CA GLU A 1042 14.60 -16.97 1.06
C GLU A 1042 13.84 -18.21 0.54
N LEU A 1043 12.83 -17.98 -0.29
CA LEU A 1043 12.05 -19.04 -0.92
C LEU A 1043 12.35 -19.03 -2.41
N ILE A 1044 13.26 -19.90 -2.85
CA ILE A 1044 13.82 -19.84 -4.21
C ILE A 1044 13.20 -20.94 -5.07
N CYS A 1045 12.55 -20.53 -6.16
CA CYS A 1045 11.91 -21.43 -7.12
C CYS A 1045 12.16 -20.98 -8.58
N PRO A 1046 12.57 -21.90 -9.48
CA PRO A 1046 12.51 -21.69 -10.92
C PRO A 1046 11.09 -21.41 -11.38
N TYR A 1047 10.86 -20.42 -12.24
CA TYR A 1047 9.55 -20.13 -12.79
C TYR A 1047 9.56 -19.98 -14.32
N PRO A 1048 8.68 -20.69 -15.05
CA PRO A 1048 7.79 -21.76 -14.58
C PRO A 1048 8.60 -23.04 -14.23
N PRO A 1049 8.05 -24.04 -13.49
CA PRO A 1049 6.71 -24.13 -12.88
C PRO A 1049 6.48 -23.40 -11.55
N GLY A 1050 7.53 -22.94 -10.86
CA GLY A 1050 7.45 -22.47 -9.47
C GLY A 1050 7.58 -23.59 -8.42
N ILE A 1051 8.20 -24.73 -8.77
CA ILE A 1051 8.54 -25.78 -7.80
C ILE A 1051 9.65 -25.28 -6.86
N LEU A 1052 9.46 -25.51 -5.56
CA LEU A 1052 10.35 -25.01 -4.52
C LEU A 1052 11.64 -25.84 -4.46
N VAL A 1053 12.79 -25.18 -4.63
CA VAL A 1053 14.11 -25.82 -4.51
C VAL A 1053 14.70 -25.56 -3.13
N LEU A 1054 14.73 -24.28 -2.71
CA LEU A 1054 15.15 -23.87 -1.36
C LEU A 1054 13.98 -23.18 -0.64
N ILE A 1055 13.74 -23.59 0.61
CA ILE A 1055 12.72 -23.02 1.50
C ILE A 1055 13.42 -22.33 2.68
N PRO A 1056 12.91 -21.21 3.22
CA PRO A 1056 13.51 -20.55 4.37
C PRO A 1056 13.71 -21.52 5.54
N GLY A 1057 14.92 -21.56 6.08
CA GLY A 1057 15.30 -22.41 7.21
C GLY A 1057 16.00 -23.71 6.82
N GLU A 1058 16.25 -23.95 5.54
CA GLU A 1058 16.96 -25.12 5.04
C GLU A 1058 18.44 -24.83 4.76
N ILE A 1059 19.29 -25.84 4.90
CA ILE A 1059 20.68 -25.76 4.48
C ILE A 1059 20.74 -25.70 2.95
N VAL A 1060 21.45 -24.70 2.43
CA VAL A 1060 21.79 -24.59 1.02
C VAL A 1060 22.79 -25.71 0.65
N THR A 1061 22.38 -26.64 -0.21
CA THR A 1061 23.19 -27.81 -0.59
C THR A 1061 23.83 -27.64 -1.98
N GLN A 1062 24.95 -28.31 -2.23
CA GLN A 1062 25.62 -28.26 -3.54
C GLN A 1062 24.68 -28.72 -4.67
N ASP A 1063 23.84 -29.71 -4.42
CA ASP A 1063 22.85 -30.18 -5.40
C ASP A 1063 21.78 -29.12 -5.69
N SER A 1064 21.27 -28.42 -4.66
CA SER A 1064 20.31 -27.33 -4.84
C SER A 1064 20.88 -26.15 -5.64
N LEU A 1065 22.14 -25.76 -5.37
CA LEU A 1065 22.84 -24.71 -6.10
C LEU A 1065 23.13 -25.14 -7.55
N SER A 1066 23.65 -26.35 -7.77
CA SER A 1066 23.94 -26.87 -9.11
C SER A 1066 22.68 -26.93 -9.99
N TYR A 1067 21.53 -27.33 -9.41
CA TYR A 1067 20.25 -27.32 -10.12
C TYR A 1067 19.79 -25.89 -10.46
N LEU A 1068 19.80 -24.97 -9.50
CA LEU A 1068 19.42 -23.58 -9.70
C LEU A 1068 20.30 -22.83 -10.71
N MET A 1069 21.62 -23.08 -10.69
CA MET A 1069 22.55 -22.52 -11.67
C MET A 1069 22.30 -23.09 -13.06
N ASN A 1070 22.18 -24.41 -13.21
CA ASN A 1070 21.84 -25.03 -14.49
C ASN A 1070 20.51 -24.50 -15.05
N VAL A 1071 19.50 -24.32 -14.19
CA VAL A 1071 18.20 -23.72 -14.56
C VAL A 1071 18.39 -22.30 -15.11
N ARG A 1072 19.06 -21.41 -14.34
CA ARG A 1072 19.32 -20.03 -14.75
C ARG A 1072 20.12 -19.96 -16.06
N ASP A 1073 21.14 -20.81 -16.20
CA ASP A 1073 22.05 -20.80 -17.34
C ASP A 1073 21.37 -21.30 -18.64
N ASN A 1074 20.21 -21.96 -18.53
CA ASN A 1074 19.29 -22.25 -19.64
C ASN A 1074 18.22 -21.14 -19.87
N GLY A 1075 18.36 -19.97 -19.25
CA GLY A 1075 17.51 -18.79 -19.46
C GLY A 1075 16.24 -18.72 -18.61
N ILE A 1076 16.07 -19.60 -17.62
CA ILE A 1076 14.85 -19.69 -16.80
C ILE A 1076 14.89 -18.64 -15.69
N ALA A 1077 13.79 -17.90 -15.50
CA ALA A 1077 13.68 -16.90 -14.45
C ALA A 1077 13.65 -17.54 -13.05
N ILE A 1078 14.44 -17.00 -12.13
CA ILE A 1078 14.42 -17.41 -10.72
C ILE A 1078 13.52 -16.47 -9.93
N SER A 1079 12.53 -17.04 -9.24
CA SER A 1079 11.55 -16.30 -8.43
C SER A 1079 11.84 -16.46 -6.93
N GLY A 1080 11.55 -15.41 -6.17
CA GLY A 1080 11.58 -15.38 -4.70
C GLY A 1080 12.95 -15.21 -4.02
N ALA A 1081 14.05 -15.24 -4.77
CA ALA A 1081 15.36 -14.76 -4.32
C ALA A 1081 15.42 -13.22 -4.39
N ALA A 1082 16.12 -12.55 -3.46
CA ALA A 1082 16.36 -11.09 -3.53
C ALA A 1082 17.48 -10.70 -4.52
N ASP A 1083 17.82 -11.58 -5.44
CA ASP A 1083 18.68 -11.39 -6.62
C ASP A 1083 18.33 -12.49 -7.63
N GLY A 1084 17.52 -12.13 -8.64
CA GLY A 1084 17.02 -13.08 -9.65
C GLY A 1084 18.11 -13.65 -10.58
N GLU A 1085 19.31 -13.08 -10.56
CA GLU A 1085 20.47 -13.58 -11.31
C GLU A 1085 21.25 -14.67 -10.54
N LEU A 1086 20.89 -14.92 -9.28
CA LEU A 1086 21.62 -15.81 -8.36
C LEU A 1086 23.14 -15.56 -8.37
N LYS A 1087 23.55 -14.29 -8.27
CA LYS A 1087 24.93 -13.90 -7.93
C LYS A 1087 25.10 -13.83 -6.42
N SER A 1088 23.98 -13.70 -5.71
CA SER A 1088 23.85 -13.65 -4.27
C SER A 1088 22.50 -14.22 -3.81
N ILE A 1089 22.42 -14.67 -2.55
CA ILE A 1089 21.15 -14.98 -1.88
C ILE A 1089 21.18 -14.45 -0.44
N MET A 1090 20.03 -14.33 0.19
CA MET A 1090 19.95 -14.01 1.63
C MET A 1090 19.96 -15.30 2.48
N VAL A 1091 20.78 -15.32 3.53
CA VAL A 1091 20.88 -16.42 4.49
C VAL A 1091 20.55 -15.94 5.90
N CYS A 1092 19.98 -16.81 6.72
CA CYS A 1092 19.65 -16.55 8.12
C CYS A 1092 20.94 -16.30 8.93
N ASN A 1093 20.92 -15.26 9.76
CA ASN A 1093 22.00 -14.96 10.68
C ASN A 1093 21.67 -15.56 12.06
N VAL A 1094 22.25 -16.72 12.35
CA VAL A 1094 21.94 -17.62 13.48
C VAL A 1094 23.08 -17.65 14.49
#